data_AF-A0A812NBP6-F1
#
_entry.id   AF-A0A812NBP6-F1
#
_cell.length_a   1.000
_cell.length_b   1.000
_cell.length_c   1.000
_cell.angle_alpha   90.00
_cell.angle_beta   90.00
_cell.angle_gamma   90.00
#
_symmetry.space_group_name_H-M   'P 1'
#
loop_
_entity.id
_entity.type
_entity.pdbx_description
1 polymer ?
#
loop_
_entity_poly.entity_id
_entity_poly.type
_entity_poly.pdbx_seq_one_letter_code
_entity_poly.pdbx_strand_id
1 'polypeptide(L)'
;MDLDMVPVSLPKAAVPIVLPVPPGGVKVLPRWAEEDEVSRWRLKYRPHATEDPSSDFDEGAAWVELELRHFTRELPLSNLEFGLLHDFKVAIQTPEGWSDWSVAAQCEAPPPHPPGKLATLLPRVLDVSSVKVRWTPPIDNTTVAPGLRVQRYMIVVTWPPRPGEDEAACKREIMVADETESYVITGLESLTDYTFQIAAENAAGWGELSDPTVPMQTMPPVPTTLNQPTLRRPTHHSAVIQWQHPPFSEAPVLSFRFRHTSSADWSSDVVEIHDVSPALSQYVIQGLKPGHVYMFQVRAVNKYGMGIWSDSSIPIRTMDGATPSTIEDLQASEIYKSFIRLQWRPVEENGHPITEYRLRYAHTEDMAGAVEAVPAVVRDKGFDRCDVRHLRKLKYHFQVAAINHLGMAEWSAVMGMANVQFRAVECVSLQVSPTIGGLIDAFLGKSVEQVMAIQCLRAGLPNVLKANLMGSMHWCLLLVLGMSIFAAGVKKKTCKFNVDGAAAQMSCQVVCAISITLPTMFGAVPGVTSHQVMLLSRVCAIILIFLYICFIYFHLKTHKAQFQNRQAAEDGLPDHVQTAEDQDLSRLSLGSSIFLMVSSIVITTLNSQVLVDNILDLSERFEVPLQFIGATMLPILGNTAEHVASVSHAIKDEMDTSIAIALGSALQIALFVVPLSVIWGWAFDRPMSLNFSMYDSAVMLLGTFLVAQILQHGSSNWLHGAMMMMVYLMIAVISGA
;
A
#
# COMPACT_ATOMS: atom_id res chain seq x y z
N MET A 1 4.22 17.68 -130.01
CA MET A 1 5.60 17.58 -129.55
C MET A 1 5.50 17.56 -128.05
N ASP A 2 5.47 16.35 -127.53
CA ASP A 2 5.15 15.99 -126.16
C ASP A 2 6.22 16.53 -125.19
N LEU A 3 5.76 17.15 -124.11
CA LEU A 3 6.56 17.38 -122.91
C LEU A 3 6.41 16.12 -122.06
N ASP A 4 7.44 15.29 -122.04
CA ASP A 4 7.54 14.12 -121.17
C ASP A 4 7.32 14.53 -119.71
N MET A 5 6.22 14.04 -119.12
CA MET A 5 6.01 14.02 -117.69
C MET A 5 6.96 12.97 -117.10
N VAL A 6 8.12 13.41 -116.61
CA VAL A 6 8.99 12.59 -115.76
C VAL A 6 8.19 12.25 -114.49
N PRO A 7 8.00 10.96 -114.14
CA PRO A 7 7.40 10.62 -112.86
C PRO A 7 8.31 11.13 -111.74
N VAL A 8 7.77 11.97 -110.86
CA VAL A 8 8.43 12.36 -109.61
C VAL A 8 8.67 11.08 -108.83
N SER A 9 9.93 10.61 -108.80
CA SER A 9 10.30 9.44 -108.03
C SER A 9 10.20 9.80 -106.55
N LEU A 10 9.35 9.09 -105.81
CA LEU A 10 9.29 9.26 -104.35
C LEU A 10 10.69 9.11 -103.74
N PRO A 11 11.01 9.88 -102.69
CA PRO A 11 12.31 9.80 -102.02
C PRO A 11 12.57 8.40 -101.47
N LYS A 12 13.85 8.00 -101.46
CA LYS A 12 14.27 6.68 -100.96
C LYS A 12 13.83 6.50 -99.52
N ALA A 13 13.36 5.30 -99.18
CA ALA A 13 12.96 4.96 -97.82
C ALA A 13 14.11 5.21 -96.82
N ALA A 14 13.78 5.77 -95.66
CA ALA A 14 14.73 5.94 -94.57
C ALA A 14 15.24 4.58 -94.07
N VAL A 15 16.44 4.52 -93.51
CA VAL A 15 17.02 3.30 -92.94
C VAL A 15 16.87 3.33 -91.41
N PRO A 16 16.25 2.32 -90.77
CA PRO A 16 16.19 2.25 -89.33
C PRO A 16 17.53 1.78 -88.75
N ILE A 17 18.12 2.59 -87.88
CA ILE A 17 19.17 2.15 -86.96
C ILE A 17 18.48 1.68 -85.69
N VAL A 18 18.66 0.41 -85.37
CA VAL A 18 18.03 -0.22 -84.22
C VAL A 18 19.11 -0.58 -83.21
N LEU A 19 19.01 -0.02 -82.01
CA LEU A 19 19.98 -0.21 -80.93
C LEU A 19 19.29 -0.91 -79.75
N PRO A 20 19.85 -2.03 -79.24
CA PRO A 20 19.37 -2.60 -77.99
C PRO A 20 19.61 -1.61 -76.85
N VAL A 21 18.62 -1.45 -75.97
CA VAL A 21 18.66 -0.60 -74.77
C VAL A 21 18.62 -1.55 -73.55
N PRO A 22 18.96 -1.11 -72.32
CA PRO A 22 18.85 -1.95 -71.13
C PRO A 22 17.48 -2.66 -71.04
N PRO A 23 17.44 -3.84 -70.41
CA PRO A 23 16.69 -4.99 -70.90
C PRO A 23 15.19 -4.76 -71.10
N GLY A 24 14.68 -5.34 -72.19
CA GLY A 24 13.29 -5.19 -72.63
C GLY A 24 13.01 -3.95 -73.48
N GLY A 25 14.07 -3.24 -73.88
CA GLY A 25 13.97 -2.03 -74.70
C GLY A 25 14.78 -2.08 -75.98
N VAL A 26 14.22 -1.53 -77.05
CA VAL A 26 14.90 -1.31 -78.33
C VAL A 26 14.70 0.14 -78.75
N LYS A 27 15.79 0.85 -79.08
CA LYS A 27 15.78 2.24 -79.51
C LYS A 27 15.89 2.28 -81.03
N VAL A 28 14.87 2.83 -81.68
CA VAL A 28 14.83 2.97 -83.14
C VAL A 28 15.11 4.41 -83.52
N LEU A 29 16.11 4.61 -84.39
CA LEU A 29 16.50 5.89 -84.96
C LEU A 29 16.37 5.81 -86.49
N PRO A 30 15.47 6.58 -87.12
CA PRO A 30 15.41 6.67 -88.57
C PRO A 30 16.60 7.49 -89.11
N ARG A 31 17.18 7.06 -90.23
CA ARG A 31 18.21 7.81 -90.97
C ARG A 31 17.76 8.05 -92.41
N TRP A 32 17.75 9.30 -92.83
CA TRP A 32 17.43 9.74 -94.19
C TRP A 32 18.58 10.60 -94.75
N ALA A 33 18.52 10.99 -96.04
CA ALA A 33 19.56 11.81 -96.65
C ALA A 33 19.47 13.26 -96.15
N GLU A 34 20.60 13.97 -96.07
CA GLU A 34 20.61 15.37 -95.59
C GLU A 34 19.81 16.33 -96.48
N GLU A 35 19.55 15.93 -97.72
CA GLU A 35 18.81 16.68 -98.74
C GLU A 35 17.28 16.51 -98.59
N ASP A 36 16.80 15.55 -97.80
CA ASP A 36 15.38 15.26 -97.63
C ASP A 36 14.73 16.17 -96.57
N GLU A 37 13.78 17.02 -96.97
CA GLU A 37 12.93 17.78 -96.03
C GLU A 37 11.87 16.86 -95.38
N VAL A 38 12.25 16.20 -94.28
CA VAL A 38 11.36 15.29 -93.54
C VAL A 38 10.53 16.03 -92.49
N SER A 39 9.20 15.94 -92.61
CA SER A 39 8.23 16.56 -91.69
C SER A 39 7.82 15.66 -90.52
N ARG A 40 7.67 14.35 -90.77
CA ARG A 40 7.40 13.29 -89.78
C ARG A 40 7.88 11.94 -90.29
N TRP A 41 7.97 10.97 -89.39
CA TRP A 41 8.22 9.57 -89.73
C TRP A 41 7.29 8.67 -88.94
N ARG A 42 7.07 7.45 -89.45
CA ARG A 42 6.31 6.39 -88.79
C ARG A 42 7.16 5.15 -88.65
N LEU A 43 6.89 4.39 -87.60
CA LEU A 43 7.54 3.11 -87.32
C LEU A 43 6.49 2.01 -87.41
N LYS A 44 6.85 0.87 -87.97
CA LYS A 44 6.13 -0.37 -87.72
C LYS A 44 7.06 -1.47 -87.27
N TYR A 45 6.60 -2.29 -86.34
CA TYR A 45 7.38 -3.41 -85.83
C TYR A 45 6.53 -4.67 -85.63
N ARG A 46 7.18 -5.84 -85.63
CA ARG A 46 6.57 -7.14 -85.32
C ARG A 46 7.62 -8.12 -84.78
N PRO A 47 7.23 -9.18 -84.04
CA PRO A 47 8.12 -10.32 -83.82
C PRO A 47 8.58 -10.91 -85.15
N HIS A 48 9.85 -11.27 -85.27
CA HIS A 48 10.41 -11.84 -86.49
C HIS A 48 9.78 -13.21 -86.74
N ALA A 49 9.12 -13.37 -87.90
CA ALA A 49 8.53 -14.62 -88.32
C ALA A 49 9.62 -15.50 -88.96
N THR A 50 9.91 -16.65 -88.36
CA THR A 50 10.86 -17.64 -88.88
C THR A 50 10.21 -18.55 -89.93
N GLU A 51 9.80 -18.05 -91.10
CA GLU A 51 9.38 -18.88 -92.24
C GLU A 51 9.78 -18.31 -93.62
N ASP A 52 9.94 -19.22 -94.61
CA ASP A 52 10.72 -19.18 -95.86
C ASP A 52 10.62 -17.95 -96.81
N PRO A 53 11.69 -17.60 -97.57
CA PRO A 53 11.81 -16.35 -98.34
C PRO A 53 11.22 -16.40 -99.78
N SER A 54 10.15 -17.16 -100.04
CA SER A 54 9.67 -17.41 -101.42
C SER A 54 8.19 -17.12 -101.71
N SER A 55 7.50 -16.35 -100.89
CA SER A 55 6.15 -15.87 -101.19
C SER A 55 6.06 -14.33 -101.10
N ASP A 56 5.70 -13.70 -102.22
CA ASP A 56 5.44 -12.25 -102.36
C ASP A 56 4.14 -11.78 -101.63
N PHE A 57 3.79 -12.42 -100.51
CA PHE A 57 2.60 -12.10 -99.71
C PHE A 57 3.00 -11.88 -98.23
N ASP A 58 3.14 -10.60 -97.85
CA ASP A 58 3.40 -10.10 -96.49
C ASP A 58 2.14 -10.22 -95.59
N GLU A 59 1.57 -11.41 -95.46
CA GLU A 59 0.42 -11.69 -94.58
C GLU A 59 0.70 -12.89 -93.65
N GLY A 60 1.24 -12.62 -92.47
CA GLY A 60 1.45 -13.65 -91.43
C GLY A 60 1.53 -13.15 -89.99
N ALA A 61 1.92 -11.89 -89.77
CA ALA A 61 1.83 -11.24 -88.46
C ALA A 61 1.48 -9.76 -88.62
N ALA A 62 0.45 -9.30 -87.93
CA ALA A 62 -0.01 -7.92 -88.00
C ALA A 62 1.09 -6.98 -87.49
N TRP A 63 1.55 -6.08 -88.36
CA TRP A 63 2.50 -5.04 -87.99
C TRP A 63 1.85 -4.08 -86.98
N VAL A 64 2.55 -3.78 -85.89
CA VAL A 64 2.16 -2.71 -84.97
C VAL A 64 2.71 -1.40 -85.55
N GLU A 65 1.81 -0.54 -86.04
CA GLU A 65 2.17 0.76 -86.60
C GLU A 65 2.04 1.88 -85.54
N LEU A 66 3.06 2.73 -85.47
CA LEU A 66 3.12 3.88 -84.59
C LEU A 66 3.28 5.15 -85.43
N GLU A 67 2.28 6.03 -85.37
CA GLU A 67 2.40 7.39 -85.87
C GLU A 67 3.07 8.28 -84.83
N LEU A 68 4.18 8.91 -85.22
CA LEU A 68 4.99 9.71 -84.31
C LEU A 68 4.69 11.20 -84.49
N ARG A 69 4.86 11.96 -83.40
CA ARG A 69 4.72 13.42 -83.41
C ARG A 69 5.79 14.06 -84.29
N HIS A 70 5.51 15.28 -84.79
CA HIS A 70 6.54 16.07 -85.47
C HIS A 70 7.75 16.27 -84.54
N PHE A 71 8.96 16.13 -85.09
CA PHE A 71 10.26 16.26 -84.40
C PHE A 71 10.76 15.12 -83.49
N THR A 72 10.11 13.96 -83.43
CA THR A 72 10.72 12.77 -82.78
C THR A 72 11.97 12.34 -83.56
N ARG A 73 13.17 12.34 -82.95
CA ARG A 73 14.42 11.90 -83.61
C ARG A 73 14.86 10.49 -83.23
N GLU A 74 14.33 9.98 -82.13
CA GLU A 74 14.59 8.64 -81.61
C GLU A 74 13.34 8.14 -80.88
N LEU A 75 13.08 6.84 -80.96
CA LEU A 75 11.97 6.22 -80.26
C LEU A 75 12.47 5.03 -79.41
N PRO A 76 12.48 5.15 -78.07
CA PRO A 76 12.64 4.00 -77.21
C PRO A 76 11.33 3.21 -77.16
N LEU A 77 11.36 1.98 -77.65
CA LEU A 77 10.28 1.00 -77.45
C LEU A 77 10.61 0.17 -76.21
N SER A 78 9.66 0.02 -75.30
CA SER A 78 9.71 -0.82 -74.12
C SER A 78 8.63 -1.90 -74.18
N ASN A 79 8.76 -2.98 -73.40
CA ASN A 79 7.83 -4.12 -73.36
C ASN A 79 7.83 -5.01 -74.63
N LEU A 80 8.98 -5.11 -75.29
CA LEU A 80 9.19 -6.18 -76.27
C LEU A 80 9.45 -7.49 -75.53
N GLU A 81 8.99 -8.62 -76.09
CA GLU A 81 9.24 -9.93 -75.49
C GLU A 81 10.74 -10.23 -75.48
N PHE A 82 11.27 -10.55 -74.30
CA PHE A 82 12.69 -10.76 -74.08
C PHE A 82 13.23 -11.95 -74.88
N GLY A 83 14.41 -11.80 -75.50
CA GLY A 83 15.07 -12.88 -76.22
C GLY A 83 14.46 -13.23 -77.59
N LEU A 84 13.46 -12.47 -78.04
CA LEU A 84 12.87 -12.63 -79.37
C LEU A 84 13.37 -11.55 -80.33
N LEU A 85 13.75 -11.99 -81.53
CA LEU A 85 14.14 -11.09 -82.62
C LEU A 85 12.89 -10.36 -83.14
N HIS A 86 12.97 -9.05 -83.33
CA HIS A 86 11.90 -8.23 -83.86
C HIS A 86 12.35 -7.54 -85.15
N ASP A 87 11.43 -7.44 -86.11
CA ASP A 87 11.62 -6.69 -87.36
C ASP A 87 11.08 -5.26 -87.21
N PHE A 88 11.86 -4.27 -87.63
CA PHE A 88 11.51 -2.84 -87.59
C PHE A 88 11.60 -2.22 -88.98
N LYS A 89 10.55 -1.51 -89.40
CA LYS A 89 10.52 -0.74 -90.66
C LYS A 89 10.11 0.71 -90.41
N VAL A 90 10.76 1.64 -91.10
CA VAL A 90 10.45 3.08 -91.00
C VAL A 90 10.03 3.63 -92.35
N ALA A 91 9.18 4.65 -92.32
CA ALA A 91 8.82 5.45 -93.49
C ALA A 91 8.80 6.93 -93.10
N ILE A 92 9.19 7.80 -94.02
CA ILE A 92 9.29 9.26 -93.81
C ILE A 92 8.25 9.98 -94.66
N GLN A 93 7.78 11.14 -94.18
CA GLN A 93 6.90 12.01 -94.95
C GLN A 93 7.66 13.27 -95.37
N THR A 94 7.73 13.47 -96.68
CA THR A 94 8.24 14.69 -97.32
C THR A 94 7.06 15.51 -97.89
N PRO A 95 7.28 16.72 -98.43
CA PRO A 95 6.22 17.49 -99.08
C PRO A 95 5.50 16.75 -100.22
N GLU A 96 6.16 15.75 -100.81
CA GLU A 96 5.64 14.95 -101.94
C GLU A 96 4.77 13.76 -101.50
N GLY A 97 4.79 13.41 -100.21
CA GLY A 97 4.03 12.28 -99.66
C GLY A 97 4.85 11.38 -98.75
N TRP A 98 4.34 10.18 -98.49
CA TRP A 98 5.05 9.17 -97.71
C TRP A 98 5.99 8.36 -98.61
N SER A 99 7.20 8.10 -98.13
CA SER A 99 8.10 7.12 -98.75
C SER A 99 7.55 5.69 -98.63
N ASP A 100 8.08 4.79 -99.45
CA ASP A 100 7.97 3.36 -99.20
C ASP A 100 8.56 2.99 -97.83
N TRP A 101 8.14 1.84 -97.29
CA TRP A 101 8.72 1.30 -96.07
C TRP A 101 10.15 0.84 -96.31
N SER A 102 11.01 1.07 -95.32
CA SER A 102 12.39 0.59 -95.32
C SER A 102 12.49 -0.93 -95.40
N VAL A 103 13.69 -1.41 -95.74
CA VAL A 103 14.08 -2.79 -95.44
C VAL A 103 13.98 -3.00 -93.92
N ALA A 104 13.58 -4.20 -93.50
CA ALA A 104 13.46 -4.53 -92.09
C ALA A 104 14.85 -4.55 -91.44
N ALA A 105 15.04 -3.78 -90.37
CA ALA A 105 16.15 -3.95 -89.46
C ALA A 105 15.74 -4.90 -88.34
N GLN A 106 16.63 -5.80 -87.96
CA GLN A 106 16.38 -6.81 -86.94
C GLN A 106 17.10 -6.45 -85.66
N CYS A 107 16.42 -6.59 -84.53
CA CYS A 107 17.04 -6.44 -83.22
C CYS A 107 16.33 -7.32 -82.19
N GLU A 108 17.11 -7.94 -81.33
CA GLU A 108 16.64 -8.73 -80.21
C GLU A 108 16.60 -7.85 -78.95
N ALA A 109 15.50 -7.92 -78.20
CA ALA A 109 15.43 -7.27 -76.91
C ALA A 109 16.25 -8.08 -75.89
N PRO A 110 17.28 -7.51 -75.24
CA PRO A 110 18.13 -8.25 -74.31
C PRO A 110 17.33 -8.85 -73.14
N PRO A 111 17.59 -10.11 -72.73
CA PRO A 111 16.90 -10.72 -71.60
C PRO A 111 17.21 -10.00 -70.28
N PRO A 112 16.32 -10.07 -69.28
CA PRO A 112 16.59 -9.54 -67.95
C PRO A 112 17.76 -10.31 -67.33
N HIS A 113 18.60 -9.61 -66.58
CA HIS A 113 19.69 -10.20 -65.80
C HIS A 113 19.32 -10.16 -64.32
N PRO A 114 19.89 -11.06 -63.48
CA PRO A 114 19.72 -10.98 -62.03
C PRO A 114 20.18 -9.62 -61.50
N PRO A 115 19.57 -9.12 -60.40
CA PRO A 115 19.90 -7.81 -59.87
C PRO A 115 21.38 -7.68 -59.50
N GLY A 116 21.94 -6.49 -59.68
CA GLY A 116 23.28 -6.15 -59.22
C GLY A 116 23.44 -6.26 -57.71
N LYS A 117 24.69 -6.44 -57.27
CA LYS A 117 25.05 -6.50 -55.85
C LYS A 117 24.62 -5.20 -55.13
N LEU A 118 23.94 -5.33 -53.99
CA LEU A 118 23.49 -4.19 -53.20
C LEU A 118 24.67 -3.46 -52.54
N ALA A 119 24.64 -2.12 -52.57
CA ALA A 119 25.77 -1.28 -52.17
C ALA A 119 26.12 -1.38 -50.67
N THR A 120 25.15 -1.35 -49.75
CA THR A 120 25.43 -1.50 -48.31
C THR A 120 24.17 -1.84 -47.50
N LEU A 121 24.28 -2.82 -46.61
CA LEU A 121 23.30 -3.12 -45.56
C LEU A 121 23.72 -2.41 -44.26
N LEU A 122 22.83 -1.61 -43.67
CA LEU A 122 23.08 -0.80 -42.48
C LEU A 122 22.30 -1.38 -41.29
N PRO A 123 22.94 -2.21 -40.45
CA PRO A 123 22.32 -2.75 -39.25
C PRO A 123 22.37 -1.72 -38.10
N ARG A 124 21.31 -1.68 -37.30
CA ARG A 124 21.22 -0.91 -36.06
C ARG A 124 20.57 -1.78 -34.98
N VAL A 125 21.30 -2.09 -33.91
CA VAL A 125 20.74 -2.77 -32.73
C VAL A 125 19.61 -1.93 -32.15
N LEU A 126 18.44 -2.54 -31.96
CA LEU A 126 17.30 -1.89 -31.32
C LEU A 126 17.22 -2.29 -29.84
N ASP A 127 17.31 -3.59 -29.56
CA ASP A 127 17.23 -4.15 -28.20
C ASP A 127 18.09 -5.42 -28.06
N VAL A 128 17.87 -6.19 -27.00
CA VAL A 128 18.60 -7.42 -26.63
C VAL A 128 18.43 -8.57 -27.64
N SER A 129 17.38 -8.53 -28.46
CA SER A 129 16.95 -9.61 -29.35
C SER A 129 16.57 -9.16 -30.76
N SER A 130 16.67 -7.85 -31.04
CA SER A 130 16.24 -7.28 -32.31
C SER A 130 17.21 -6.28 -32.93
N VAL A 131 17.33 -6.38 -34.26
CA VAL A 131 18.18 -5.53 -35.10
C VAL A 131 17.35 -5.01 -36.27
N LYS A 132 17.38 -3.70 -36.49
CA LYS A 132 16.82 -3.09 -37.70
C LYS A 132 17.91 -3.00 -38.76
N VAL A 133 17.70 -3.64 -39.89
CA VAL A 133 18.56 -3.51 -41.06
C VAL A 133 17.90 -2.62 -42.10
N ARG A 134 18.68 -1.74 -42.74
CA ARG A 134 18.24 -0.85 -43.82
C ARG A 134 19.17 -1.01 -45.02
N TRP A 135 18.61 -0.96 -46.22
CA TRP A 135 19.39 -1.07 -47.47
C TRP A 135 18.86 -0.11 -48.53
N THR A 136 19.64 0.05 -49.59
CA THR A 136 19.19 0.73 -50.83
C THR A 136 18.98 -0.33 -51.91
N PRO A 137 17.91 -0.23 -52.73
CA PRO A 137 17.73 -1.13 -53.86
C PRO A 137 18.93 -1.12 -54.82
N PRO A 138 19.14 -2.20 -55.59
CA PRO A 138 20.13 -2.24 -56.67
C PRO A 138 19.98 -1.08 -57.66
N ILE A 139 21.09 -0.61 -58.25
CA ILE A 139 21.11 0.54 -59.18
C ILE A 139 20.29 0.26 -60.44
N ASP A 140 20.23 -1.00 -60.85
CA ASP A 140 19.50 -1.55 -61.99
C ASP A 140 18.01 -1.81 -61.71
N ASN A 141 17.53 -1.57 -60.48
CA ASN A 141 16.11 -1.68 -60.16
C ASN A 141 15.31 -0.53 -60.80
N THR A 142 14.65 -0.80 -61.92
CA THR A 142 13.84 0.19 -62.65
C THR A 142 12.37 -0.22 -62.70
N THR A 143 11.46 0.75 -62.48
CA THR A 143 10.01 0.52 -62.63
C THR A 143 9.54 0.47 -64.08
N VAL A 144 10.41 0.86 -65.01
CA VAL A 144 10.10 0.97 -66.45
C VAL A 144 10.24 -0.37 -67.16
N ALA A 145 11.14 -1.24 -66.70
CA ALA A 145 11.34 -2.58 -67.25
C ALA A 145 10.82 -3.64 -66.26
N PRO A 146 9.65 -4.26 -66.49
CA PRO A 146 9.04 -5.19 -65.54
C PRO A 146 9.92 -6.40 -65.19
N GLY A 147 10.84 -6.80 -66.07
CA GLY A 147 11.80 -7.87 -65.83
C GLY A 147 12.94 -7.51 -64.85
N LEU A 148 13.24 -6.23 -64.67
CA LEU A 148 14.29 -5.74 -63.77
C LEU A 148 13.79 -5.30 -62.39
N ARG A 149 12.48 -5.15 -62.24
CA ARG A 149 11.89 -4.78 -60.95
C ARG A 149 12.17 -5.87 -59.92
N VAL A 150 12.73 -5.47 -58.78
CA VAL A 150 12.90 -6.34 -57.62
C VAL A 150 11.53 -6.77 -57.08
N GLN A 151 11.36 -8.08 -56.85
CA GLN A 151 10.12 -8.70 -56.37
C GLN A 151 10.18 -9.04 -54.88
N ARG A 152 11.37 -9.40 -54.37
CA ARG A 152 11.61 -9.68 -52.95
C ARG A 152 13.09 -9.59 -52.62
N TYR A 153 13.38 -9.52 -51.33
CA TYR A 153 14.72 -9.56 -50.76
C TYR A 153 14.87 -10.80 -49.87
N MET A 154 16.10 -11.30 -49.78
CA MET A 154 16.51 -12.34 -48.84
C MET A 154 17.61 -11.78 -47.94
N ILE A 155 17.35 -11.74 -46.64
CA ILE A 155 18.34 -11.36 -45.63
C ILE A 155 18.90 -12.64 -45.02
N VAL A 156 20.21 -12.81 -45.09
CA VAL A 156 20.94 -13.90 -44.45
C VAL A 156 21.52 -13.39 -43.14
N VAL A 157 21.13 -14.02 -42.04
CA VAL A 157 21.63 -13.74 -40.69
C VAL A 157 22.59 -14.86 -40.31
N THR A 158 23.84 -14.54 -39.99
CA THR A 158 24.87 -15.53 -39.62
C THR A 158 25.40 -15.22 -38.23
N TRP A 159 25.68 -16.24 -37.44
CA TRP A 159 26.26 -16.14 -36.09
C TRP A 159 27.45 -17.10 -35.93
N PRO A 160 28.35 -16.87 -34.96
CA PRO A 160 29.47 -17.77 -34.71
C PRO A 160 28.97 -19.13 -34.16
N PRO A 161 29.56 -20.26 -34.58
CA PRO A 161 29.18 -21.58 -34.09
C PRO A 161 29.55 -21.74 -32.61
N ARG A 162 28.64 -22.36 -31.85
CA ARG A 162 28.94 -22.80 -30.48
C ARG A 162 29.90 -23.99 -30.51
N PRO A 163 30.59 -24.31 -29.40
CA PRO A 163 31.46 -25.48 -29.33
C PRO A 163 30.72 -26.77 -29.72
N GLY A 164 31.07 -27.37 -30.86
CA GLY A 164 30.46 -28.59 -31.39
C GLY A 164 29.27 -28.38 -32.35
N GLU A 165 28.93 -27.14 -32.68
CA GLU A 165 27.92 -26.79 -33.69
C GLU A 165 28.54 -26.75 -35.10
N ASP A 166 27.79 -27.19 -36.10
CA ASP A 166 28.19 -27.14 -37.51
C ASP A 166 28.06 -25.70 -38.04
N GLU A 167 29.13 -25.16 -38.63
CA GLU A 167 29.19 -23.80 -39.17
C GLU A 167 28.14 -23.59 -40.28
N ALA A 168 27.78 -24.65 -41.01
CA ALA A 168 26.74 -24.60 -42.03
C ALA A 168 25.32 -24.39 -41.47
N ALA A 169 25.10 -24.73 -40.19
CA ALA A 169 23.83 -24.56 -39.48
C ALA A 169 23.68 -23.16 -38.86
N CYS A 170 24.76 -22.38 -38.77
CA CYS A 170 24.78 -21.08 -38.11
C CYS A 170 24.32 -19.93 -39.02
N LYS A 171 23.28 -20.18 -39.83
CA LYS A 171 22.67 -19.19 -40.72
C LYS A 171 21.15 -19.31 -40.73
N ARG A 172 20.48 -18.16 -40.89
CA ARG A 172 19.02 -18.06 -41.02
C ARG A 172 18.67 -17.12 -42.17
N GLU A 173 17.84 -17.61 -43.08
CA GLU A 173 17.35 -16.85 -44.23
C GLU A 173 15.97 -16.26 -43.93
N ILE A 174 15.80 -14.96 -44.20
CA ILE A 174 14.56 -14.22 -43.96
C ILE A 174 14.12 -13.58 -45.27
N MET A 175 12.89 -13.90 -45.69
CA MET A 175 12.30 -13.37 -46.92
C MET A 175 11.52 -12.08 -46.62
N VAL A 176 11.79 -11.01 -47.37
CA VAL A 176 11.17 -9.69 -47.22
C VAL A 176 10.57 -9.23 -48.54
N ALA A 177 9.38 -8.64 -48.53
CA ALA A 177 8.71 -8.12 -49.73
C ALA A 177 9.40 -6.86 -50.31
N ASP A 178 9.15 -6.56 -51.59
CA ASP A 178 9.75 -5.43 -52.33
C ASP A 178 9.31 -4.03 -51.85
N GLU A 179 8.23 -3.93 -51.07
CA GLU A 179 7.64 -2.66 -50.62
C GLU A 179 8.42 -1.94 -49.50
N THR A 180 9.54 -2.50 -49.03
CA THR A 180 10.29 -1.96 -47.89
C THR A 180 11.79 -1.90 -48.13
N GLU A 181 12.41 -0.83 -47.65
CA GLU A 181 13.88 -0.63 -47.63
C GLU A 181 14.48 -0.90 -46.25
N SER A 182 13.68 -1.40 -45.30
CA SER A 182 14.14 -1.74 -43.97
C SER A 182 13.31 -2.85 -43.34
N TYR A 183 13.94 -3.70 -42.53
CA TYR A 183 13.29 -4.80 -41.83
C TYR A 183 13.82 -4.94 -40.40
N VAL A 184 12.94 -5.33 -39.47
CA VAL A 184 13.32 -5.60 -38.06
C VAL A 184 13.43 -7.11 -37.87
N ILE A 185 14.65 -7.57 -37.66
CA ILE A 185 14.98 -8.95 -37.39
C ILE A 185 14.78 -9.18 -35.89
N THR A 186 13.91 -10.12 -35.52
CA THR A 186 13.62 -10.49 -34.13
C THR A 186 14.12 -11.90 -33.80
N GLY A 187 14.09 -12.25 -32.51
CA GLY A 187 14.47 -13.57 -32.03
C GLY A 187 15.96 -13.85 -32.23
N LEU A 188 16.79 -12.83 -32.03
CA LEU A 188 18.24 -12.96 -31.90
C LEU A 188 18.59 -13.27 -30.45
N GLU A 189 19.71 -13.96 -30.25
CA GLU A 189 20.24 -14.22 -28.92
C GLU A 189 21.03 -13.01 -28.41
N SER A 190 20.97 -12.76 -27.10
CA SER A 190 21.69 -11.66 -26.45
C SER A 190 23.20 -11.97 -26.34
N LEU A 191 24.05 -10.93 -26.38
CA LEU A 191 25.53 -11.03 -26.37
C LEU A 191 26.17 -11.84 -27.52
N THR A 192 25.45 -12.06 -28.61
CA THR A 192 25.94 -12.81 -29.77
C THR A 192 26.27 -11.88 -30.93
N ASP A 193 27.39 -12.12 -31.59
CA ASP A 193 27.82 -11.37 -32.77
C ASP A 193 27.07 -11.87 -34.01
N TYR A 194 26.30 -11.00 -34.66
CA TYR A 194 25.62 -11.33 -35.91
C TYR A 194 26.21 -10.55 -37.08
N THR A 195 26.33 -11.22 -38.23
CA THR A 195 26.58 -10.58 -39.53
C THR A 195 25.37 -10.75 -40.42
N PHE A 196 25.10 -9.73 -41.24
CA PHE A 196 23.95 -9.70 -42.12
C PHE A 196 24.39 -9.55 -43.57
N GLN A 197 23.75 -10.27 -44.48
CA GLN A 197 23.88 -10.11 -45.93
C GLN A 197 22.50 -9.99 -46.55
N ILE A 198 22.41 -9.35 -47.71
CA ILE A 198 21.14 -9.21 -48.44
C ILE A 198 21.33 -9.51 -49.93
N ALA A 199 20.36 -10.20 -50.53
CA ALA A 199 20.21 -10.38 -51.96
C ALA A 199 18.82 -9.92 -52.41
N ALA A 200 18.70 -9.46 -53.65
CA ALA A 200 17.44 -9.11 -54.30
C ALA A 200 17.11 -10.16 -55.37
N GLU A 201 15.82 -10.41 -55.59
CA GLU A 201 15.34 -11.26 -56.67
C GLU A 201 14.49 -10.44 -57.64
N ASN A 202 14.70 -10.65 -58.94
CA ASN A 202 13.81 -10.18 -60.00
C ASN A 202 13.34 -11.37 -60.86
N ALA A 203 12.73 -11.10 -62.02
CA ALA A 203 12.25 -12.14 -62.92
C ALA A 203 13.35 -13.07 -63.47
N ALA A 204 14.61 -12.65 -63.46
CA ALA A 204 15.77 -13.45 -63.87
C ALA A 204 16.35 -14.31 -62.72
N GLY A 205 15.89 -14.11 -61.48
CA GLY A 205 16.31 -14.84 -60.30
C GLY A 205 17.09 -13.99 -59.29
N TRP A 206 17.82 -14.67 -58.41
CA TRP A 206 18.57 -14.05 -57.32
C TRP A 206 19.85 -13.39 -57.81
N GLY A 207 20.06 -12.14 -57.41
CA GLY A 207 21.32 -11.45 -57.52
C GLY A 207 22.36 -11.94 -56.51
N GLU A 208 23.58 -11.44 -56.64
CA GLU A 208 24.66 -11.74 -55.70
C GLU A 208 24.37 -11.19 -54.29
N LEU A 209 24.79 -11.92 -53.25
CA LEU A 209 24.73 -11.44 -51.88
C LEU A 209 25.62 -10.20 -51.70
N SER A 210 25.15 -9.25 -50.90
CA SER A 210 25.97 -8.14 -50.44
C SER A 210 27.21 -8.63 -49.67
N ASP A 211 28.19 -7.75 -49.52
CA ASP A 211 29.26 -8.00 -48.55
C ASP A 211 28.65 -8.15 -47.15
N PRO A 212 29.17 -9.07 -46.31
CA PRO A 212 28.72 -9.21 -44.94
C PRO A 212 28.98 -7.92 -44.16
N THR A 213 28.02 -7.53 -43.35
CA THR A 213 28.22 -6.41 -42.42
C THR A 213 29.34 -6.72 -41.44
N VAL A 214 29.95 -5.68 -40.86
CA VAL A 214 30.80 -5.84 -39.68
C VAL A 214 30.01 -6.59 -38.59
N PRO A 215 30.61 -7.58 -37.90
CA PRO A 215 29.95 -8.28 -36.80
C PRO A 215 29.41 -7.29 -35.77
N MET A 216 28.16 -7.49 -35.39
CA MET A 216 27.47 -6.61 -34.46
C MET A 216 26.92 -7.42 -33.30
N GLN A 217 27.37 -7.08 -32.10
CA GLN A 217 26.94 -7.74 -30.87
C GLN A 217 25.56 -7.23 -30.44
N THR A 218 24.64 -8.14 -30.13
CA THR A 218 23.37 -7.82 -29.47
C THR A 218 23.59 -7.36 -28.03
N MET A 219 22.67 -6.55 -27.51
CA MET A 219 22.84 -5.96 -26.17
C MET A 219 22.81 -7.01 -25.05
N PRO A 220 23.46 -6.75 -23.90
CA PRO A 220 23.34 -7.59 -22.72
C PRO A 220 21.87 -7.70 -22.26
N PRO A 221 21.40 -8.87 -21.78
CA PRO A 221 20.02 -9.07 -21.37
C PRO A 221 19.79 -8.52 -19.96
N VAL A 222 19.85 -7.20 -19.83
CA VAL A 222 19.46 -6.49 -18.60
C VAL A 222 17.96 -6.63 -18.36
N PRO A 223 17.48 -6.50 -17.10
CA PRO A 223 16.07 -6.67 -16.80
C PRO A 223 15.18 -5.68 -17.57
N THR A 224 13.99 -6.13 -17.95
CA THR A 224 12.99 -5.27 -18.60
C THR A 224 12.52 -4.13 -17.69
N THR A 225 12.02 -3.05 -18.29
CA THR A 225 11.45 -1.92 -17.54
C THR A 225 10.31 -2.40 -16.65
N LEU A 226 10.25 -1.87 -15.43
CA LEU A 226 9.17 -2.15 -14.50
C LEU A 226 7.99 -1.22 -14.76
N ASN A 227 6.81 -1.64 -14.30
CA ASN A 227 5.64 -0.77 -14.20
C ASN A 227 5.90 0.40 -13.25
N GLN A 228 5.15 1.49 -13.46
CA GLN A 228 5.17 2.66 -12.59
C GLN A 228 4.97 2.24 -11.12
N PRO A 229 5.85 2.63 -10.19
CA PRO A 229 5.70 2.28 -8.79
C PRO A 229 4.52 3.04 -8.17
N THR A 230 3.84 2.37 -7.24
CA THR A 230 2.69 2.93 -6.50
C THR A 230 3.09 3.24 -5.06
N LEU A 231 2.44 4.24 -4.46
CA LEU A 231 2.65 4.60 -3.05
C LEU A 231 1.35 4.45 -2.27
N ARG A 232 1.43 3.92 -1.04
CA ARG A 232 0.25 3.68 -0.20
C ARG A 232 0.15 4.53 1.06
N ARG A 233 1.28 4.92 1.68
CA ARG A 233 1.31 5.62 2.97
C ARG A 233 2.51 6.57 3.07
N PRO A 234 2.33 7.88 2.82
CA PRO A 234 3.32 8.89 3.16
C PRO A 234 3.23 9.26 4.64
N THR A 235 4.36 9.38 5.32
CA THR A 235 4.50 10.01 6.64
C THR A 235 5.12 11.40 6.48
N HIS A 236 5.58 12.02 7.57
CA HIS A 236 6.35 13.27 7.51
C HIS A 236 7.74 13.08 6.90
N HIS A 237 8.37 11.90 7.06
CA HIS A 237 9.77 11.66 6.64
C HIS A 237 9.99 10.37 5.83
N SER A 238 8.94 9.62 5.56
CA SER A 238 9.05 8.36 4.85
C SER A 238 7.85 8.08 3.97
N ALA A 239 8.03 7.21 2.98
CA ALA A 239 6.93 6.72 2.17
C ALA A 239 7.17 5.27 1.79
N VAL A 240 6.08 4.48 1.78
CA VAL A 240 6.13 3.09 1.33
C VAL A 240 5.90 3.05 -0.18
N ILE A 241 6.93 2.64 -0.92
CA ILE A 241 6.88 2.39 -2.35
C ILE A 241 6.62 0.91 -2.62
N GLN A 242 5.73 0.62 -3.56
CA GLN A 242 5.32 -0.73 -3.97
C GLN A 242 5.48 -0.86 -5.49
N TRP A 243 6.10 -1.95 -5.94
CA TRP A 243 6.32 -2.24 -7.35
C TRP A 243 6.03 -3.70 -7.66
N GLN A 244 5.92 -4.02 -8.96
CA GLN A 244 5.82 -5.39 -9.44
C GLN A 244 7.16 -5.80 -10.02
N HIS A 245 7.52 -7.08 -9.88
CA HIS A 245 8.72 -7.61 -10.49
C HIS A 245 8.63 -7.54 -12.02
N PRO A 246 9.79 -7.48 -12.73
CA PRO A 246 9.81 -7.47 -14.18
C PRO A 246 9.06 -8.69 -14.73
N PRO A 247 8.16 -8.52 -15.72
CA PRO A 247 7.39 -9.63 -16.27
C PRO A 247 8.27 -10.66 -17.01
N PHE A 248 9.43 -10.22 -17.50
CA PHE A 248 10.41 -11.07 -18.17
C PHE A 248 11.85 -10.64 -17.84
N SER A 249 12.70 -11.61 -17.50
CA SER A 249 14.14 -11.40 -17.31
C SER A 249 14.88 -12.70 -17.60
N GLU A 250 15.79 -12.69 -18.59
CA GLU A 250 16.56 -13.88 -18.98
C GLU A 250 17.55 -14.34 -17.89
N ALA A 251 17.91 -13.45 -16.97
CA ALA A 251 18.72 -13.74 -15.78
C ALA A 251 17.99 -13.32 -14.50
N PRO A 252 18.24 -13.99 -13.36
CA PRO A 252 17.58 -13.64 -12.09
C PRO A 252 17.92 -12.21 -11.67
N VAL A 253 16.90 -11.49 -11.19
CA VAL A 253 17.07 -10.18 -10.58
C VAL A 253 17.86 -10.35 -9.28
N LEU A 254 18.97 -9.61 -9.14
CA LEU A 254 19.86 -9.64 -7.99
C LEU A 254 19.50 -8.55 -6.96
N SER A 255 19.07 -7.38 -7.43
CA SER A 255 18.62 -6.28 -6.56
C SER A 255 17.76 -5.28 -7.32
N PHE A 256 17.09 -4.39 -6.57
CA PHE A 256 16.41 -3.22 -7.10
C PHE A 256 17.15 -1.94 -6.70
N ARG A 257 17.06 -0.92 -7.56
CA ARG A 257 17.49 0.45 -7.27
C ARG A 257 16.31 1.39 -7.38
N PHE A 258 16.28 2.39 -6.50
CA PHE A 258 15.28 3.44 -6.50
C PHE A 258 15.95 4.79 -6.67
N ARG A 259 15.22 5.74 -7.25
CA ARG A 259 15.59 7.14 -7.19
C ARG A 259 14.38 7.99 -6.89
N HIS A 260 14.60 9.11 -6.21
CA HIS A 260 13.58 10.09 -5.94
C HIS A 260 14.09 11.50 -6.10
N THR A 261 13.18 12.42 -6.43
CA THR A 261 13.44 13.86 -6.52
C THR A 261 12.19 14.61 -6.09
N SER A 262 12.38 15.88 -5.71
CA SER A 262 11.29 16.82 -5.44
C SER A 262 10.88 17.67 -6.66
N SER A 263 11.62 17.54 -7.77
CA SER A 263 11.38 18.23 -9.04
C SER A 263 10.84 17.26 -10.09
N ALA A 264 9.96 17.74 -10.99
CA ALA A 264 9.45 16.94 -12.10
C ALA A 264 10.52 16.62 -13.16
N ASP A 265 11.53 17.48 -13.29
CA ASP A 265 12.45 17.47 -14.42
C ASP A 265 13.69 16.57 -14.19
N TRP A 266 13.77 15.89 -13.03
CA TRP A 266 14.88 15.02 -12.63
C TRP A 266 16.30 15.62 -12.78
N SER A 267 16.40 16.95 -12.87
CA SER A 267 17.62 17.70 -13.20
C SER A 267 18.40 18.16 -11.97
N SER A 268 17.78 18.16 -10.78
CA SER A 268 18.41 18.52 -9.50
C SER A 268 17.85 17.68 -8.34
N ASP A 269 18.67 17.50 -7.28
CA ASP A 269 18.34 16.81 -6.03
C ASP A 269 17.83 15.36 -6.17
N VAL A 270 18.39 14.61 -7.13
CA VAL A 270 18.11 13.18 -7.29
C VAL A 270 18.90 12.38 -6.25
N VAL A 271 18.19 11.65 -5.41
CA VAL A 271 18.79 10.72 -4.44
C VAL A 271 18.55 9.29 -4.92
N GLU A 272 19.62 8.49 -4.99
CA GLU A 272 19.53 7.07 -5.35
C GLU A 272 19.67 6.17 -4.12
N ILE A 273 18.88 5.10 -4.10
CA ILE A 273 18.91 4.03 -3.11
C ILE A 273 19.32 2.76 -3.85
N HIS A 274 20.29 2.05 -3.27
CA HIS A 274 20.91 0.88 -3.87
C HIS A 274 20.60 -0.40 -3.10
N ASP A 275 20.86 -1.53 -3.73
CA ASP A 275 20.92 -2.87 -3.13
C ASP A 275 19.67 -3.31 -2.35
N VAL A 276 18.49 -2.91 -2.85
CA VAL A 276 17.23 -3.40 -2.29
C VAL A 276 17.03 -4.85 -2.68
N SER A 277 16.70 -5.69 -1.68
CA SER A 277 16.59 -7.13 -1.83
C SER A 277 15.67 -7.55 -2.99
N PRO A 278 16.06 -8.56 -3.78
CA PRO A 278 15.28 -9.02 -4.92
C PRO A 278 14.03 -9.78 -4.51
N ALA A 279 13.82 -10.10 -3.22
CA ALA A 279 12.61 -10.78 -2.72
C ALA A 279 11.47 -9.81 -2.35
N LEU A 280 11.75 -8.51 -2.33
CA LEU A 280 10.79 -7.49 -1.91
C LEU A 280 9.98 -6.97 -3.10
N SER A 281 8.70 -6.71 -2.86
CA SER A 281 7.83 -5.94 -3.77
C SER A 281 7.36 -4.61 -3.14
N GLN A 282 7.88 -4.29 -1.96
CA GLN A 282 7.63 -3.04 -1.25
C GLN A 282 8.88 -2.64 -0.43
N TYR A 283 9.09 -1.33 -0.28
CA TYR A 283 10.23 -0.76 0.44
C TYR A 283 9.84 0.55 1.11
N VAL A 284 10.44 0.85 2.27
CA VAL A 284 10.20 2.10 3.00
C VAL A 284 11.34 3.05 2.70
N ILE A 285 11.06 4.11 1.94
CA ILE A 285 12.02 5.18 1.69
C ILE A 285 11.97 6.14 2.88
N GLN A 286 13.10 6.37 3.54
CA GLN A 286 13.24 7.27 4.69
C GLN A 286 14.01 8.54 4.28
N GLY A 287 14.03 9.55 5.16
CA GLY A 287 14.78 10.79 4.95
C GLY A 287 14.11 11.79 4.00
N LEU A 288 12.81 11.63 3.75
CA LEU A 288 12.02 12.62 3.01
C LEU A 288 11.79 13.86 3.87
N LYS A 289 11.60 15.02 3.24
CA LYS A 289 11.30 16.27 3.96
C LYS A 289 9.78 16.44 4.12
N PRO A 290 9.27 16.85 5.30
CA PRO A 290 7.84 17.08 5.53
C PRO A 290 7.24 18.14 4.60
N GLY A 291 5.97 17.97 4.21
CA GLY A 291 5.25 18.89 3.32
C GLY A 291 5.74 18.98 1.87
N HIS A 292 6.78 18.25 1.47
CA HIS A 292 7.32 18.26 0.10
C HIS A 292 6.70 17.21 -0.80
N VAL A 293 6.69 17.51 -2.11
CA VAL A 293 6.23 16.59 -3.16
C VAL A 293 7.41 15.80 -3.69
N TYR A 294 7.28 14.49 -3.80
CA TYR A 294 8.29 13.59 -4.34
C TYR A 294 7.74 12.74 -5.49
N MET A 295 8.61 12.44 -6.45
CA MET A 295 8.38 11.46 -7.51
C MET A 295 9.44 10.35 -7.40
N PHE A 296 9.04 9.12 -7.72
CA PHE A 296 9.87 7.94 -7.56
C PHE A 296 9.98 7.12 -8.84
N GLN A 297 11.15 6.53 -9.06
CA GLN A 297 11.39 5.55 -10.13
C GLN A 297 12.14 4.34 -9.59
N VAL A 298 11.91 3.18 -10.21
CA VAL A 298 12.53 1.90 -9.85
C VAL A 298 13.17 1.25 -11.09
N ARG A 299 14.29 0.55 -10.89
CA ARG A 299 14.90 -0.34 -11.89
C ARG A 299 15.40 -1.61 -11.24
N ALA A 300 15.40 -2.71 -11.99
CA ALA A 300 15.98 -3.98 -11.57
C ALA A 300 17.43 -4.12 -12.05
N VAL A 301 18.23 -4.88 -11.29
CA VAL A 301 19.63 -5.16 -11.59
C VAL A 301 19.83 -6.67 -11.63
N ASN A 302 20.49 -7.19 -12.65
CA ASN A 302 20.91 -8.59 -12.74
C ASN A 302 22.43 -8.69 -12.95
N LYS A 303 22.95 -9.90 -13.16
CA LYS A 303 24.40 -10.15 -13.35
C LYS A 303 25.01 -9.43 -14.57
N TYR A 304 24.18 -9.04 -15.55
CA TYR A 304 24.63 -8.36 -16.77
C TYR A 304 24.55 -6.83 -16.67
N GLY A 305 23.83 -6.29 -15.68
CA GLY A 305 23.77 -4.86 -15.43
C GLY A 305 22.41 -4.37 -14.95
N MET A 306 22.21 -3.06 -15.08
CA MET A 306 21.02 -2.35 -14.61
C MET A 306 20.04 -2.17 -15.77
N GLY A 307 18.76 -2.49 -15.53
CA GLY A 307 17.68 -2.14 -16.44
C GLY A 307 17.43 -0.63 -16.49
N ILE A 308 16.57 -0.21 -17.41
CA ILE A 308 16.14 1.20 -17.49
C ILE A 308 15.19 1.56 -16.34
N TRP A 309 15.14 2.86 -16.02
CA TRP A 309 14.22 3.38 -15.02
C TRP A 309 12.77 3.27 -15.50
N SER A 310 11.87 2.90 -14.59
CA SER A 310 10.42 2.94 -14.81
C SER A 310 9.94 4.36 -15.12
N ASP A 311 8.69 4.48 -15.56
CA ASP A 311 7.99 5.77 -15.52
C ASP A 311 7.95 6.32 -14.08
N SER A 312 7.95 7.65 -13.98
CA SER A 312 7.86 8.34 -12.69
C SER A 312 6.53 8.06 -12.03
N SER A 313 6.52 7.77 -10.72
CA SER A 313 5.28 7.64 -9.94
C SER A 313 4.41 8.89 -10.03
N ILE A 314 3.13 8.74 -9.68
CA ILE A 314 2.28 9.90 -9.39
C ILE A 314 2.96 10.73 -8.27
N PRO A 315 3.00 12.07 -8.37
CA PRO A 315 3.61 12.90 -7.35
C PRO A 315 2.91 12.71 -6.01
N ILE A 316 3.68 12.49 -4.95
CA ILE A 316 3.15 12.30 -3.60
C ILE A 316 3.68 13.38 -2.67
N ARG A 317 2.77 14.00 -1.91
CA ARG A 317 3.14 14.96 -0.88
C ARG A 317 3.27 14.23 0.47
N THR A 318 4.41 14.39 1.13
CA THR A 318 4.58 13.97 2.53
C THR A 318 3.69 14.79 3.45
N MET A 319 3.33 14.25 4.62
CA MET A 319 2.53 14.99 5.59
C MET A 319 3.23 16.30 5.98
N ASP A 320 2.46 17.38 6.15
CA ASP A 320 2.98 18.66 6.66
C ASP A 320 3.51 18.48 8.08
N GLY A 321 4.48 19.31 8.49
CA GLY A 321 4.95 19.29 9.87
C GLY A 321 3.84 19.68 10.86
N ALA A 322 3.83 19.08 12.06
CA ALA A 322 2.92 19.46 13.14
C ALA A 322 3.69 19.60 14.48
N THR A 323 3.04 20.13 15.52
CA THR A 323 3.56 20.09 16.89
C THR A 323 3.81 18.65 17.33
N PRO A 324 4.70 18.39 18.30
CA PRO A 324 4.98 17.02 18.74
C PRO A 324 3.72 16.34 19.29
N SER A 325 3.71 15.00 19.32
CA SER A 325 2.62 14.27 19.97
C SER A 325 2.61 14.54 21.48
N THR A 326 1.42 14.46 22.09
CA THR A 326 1.27 14.53 23.56
C THR A 326 2.10 13.42 24.21
N ILE A 327 2.73 13.74 25.34
CA ILE A 327 3.48 12.75 26.11
C ILE A 327 2.50 11.79 26.79
N GLU A 328 2.57 10.53 26.39
CA GLU A 328 1.85 9.42 27.01
C GLU A 328 2.75 8.70 28.03
N ASP A 329 2.12 8.00 28.98
CA ASP A 329 2.81 7.18 29.99
C ASP A 329 3.92 7.90 30.78
N LEU A 330 3.69 9.16 31.16
CA LEU A 330 4.56 9.84 32.12
C LEU A 330 4.55 9.06 33.44
N GLN A 331 5.72 8.64 33.91
CA GLN A 331 5.89 7.86 35.13
C GLN A 331 7.01 8.41 36.01
N ALA A 332 6.89 8.23 37.33
CA ALA A 332 8.00 8.43 38.25
C ALA A 332 8.76 7.11 38.38
N SER A 333 9.85 6.97 37.65
CA SER A 333 10.62 5.72 37.58
C SER A 333 11.31 5.38 38.90
N GLU A 334 11.87 6.40 39.57
CA GLU A 334 12.65 6.26 40.80
C GLU A 334 12.41 7.46 41.71
N ILE A 335 12.21 7.22 43.01
CA ILE A 335 12.03 8.28 44.01
C ILE A 335 13.17 8.18 45.03
N TYR A 336 14.08 9.13 44.98
CA TYR A 336 15.20 9.25 45.91
C TYR A 336 14.94 10.30 46.98
N LYS A 337 15.77 10.32 48.03
CA LYS A 337 15.63 11.30 49.13
C LYS A 337 15.77 12.76 48.67
N SER A 338 16.51 13.01 47.58
CA SER A 338 16.84 14.35 47.09
C SER A 338 16.23 14.69 45.73
N PHE A 339 15.69 13.71 45.01
CA PHE A 339 15.11 13.92 43.69
C PHE A 339 14.13 12.80 43.28
N ILE A 340 13.23 13.14 42.37
CA ILE A 340 12.32 12.20 41.70
C ILE A 340 12.75 12.10 40.24
N ARG A 341 12.93 10.89 39.73
CA ARG A 341 13.19 10.66 38.32
C ARG A 341 11.87 10.41 37.60
N LEU A 342 11.57 11.26 36.62
CA LEU A 342 10.47 11.08 35.70
C LEU A 342 10.97 10.40 34.43
N GLN A 343 10.14 9.55 33.85
CA GLN A 343 10.39 8.89 32.57
C GLN A 343 9.12 8.88 31.72
N TRP A 344 9.29 8.97 30.40
CA TRP A 344 8.20 8.83 29.43
C TRP A 344 8.74 8.30 28.10
N ARG A 345 7.85 7.85 27.22
CA ARG A 345 8.22 7.42 25.87
C ARG A 345 8.58 8.62 24.99
N PRO A 346 9.60 8.51 24.12
CA PRO A 346 9.88 9.56 23.14
C PRO A 346 8.64 9.86 22.30
N VAL A 347 8.31 11.14 22.18
CA VAL A 347 7.14 11.57 21.41
C VAL A 347 7.42 11.54 19.92
N GLU A 348 6.35 11.44 19.12
CA GLU A 348 6.46 11.62 17.68
C GLU A 348 6.76 13.09 17.38
N GLU A 349 7.87 13.31 16.67
CA GLU A 349 8.35 14.64 16.30
C GLU A 349 7.47 15.33 15.24
N ASN A 350 6.59 14.55 14.59
CA ASN A 350 5.64 15.01 13.57
C ASN A 350 6.25 15.90 12.48
N GLY A 351 7.46 15.55 12.02
CA GLY A 351 8.15 16.29 10.97
C GLY A 351 9.25 17.23 11.46
N HIS A 352 9.27 17.61 12.74
CA HIS A 352 10.23 18.60 13.23
C HIS A 352 10.85 18.21 14.57
N PRO A 353 12.18 18.29 14.71
CA PRO A 353 12.89 17.80 15.88
C PRO A 353 12.42 18.51 17.14
N ILE A 354 12.39 17.76 18.25
CA ILE A 354 12.04 18.31 19.55
C ILE A 354 13.16 19.26 19.99
N THR A 355 12.80 20.51 20.25
CA THR A 355 13.73 21.56 20.66
C THR A 355 13.83 21.67 22.17
N GLU A 356 12.72 21.46 22.89
CA GLU A 356 12.65 21.63 24.35
C GLU A 356 11.57 20.70 24.93
N TYR A 357 11.74 20.35 26.21
CA TYR A 357 10.66 19.81 27.04
C TYR A 357 10.31 20.82 28.13
N ARG A 358 9.02 20.89 28.49
CA ARG A 358 8.55 21.70 29.60
C ARG A 358 7.89 20.80 30.64
N LEU A 359 8.26 20.99 31.90
CA LEU A 359 7.71 20.30 33.07
C LEU A 359 6.91 21.29 33.89
N ARG A 360 5.72 20.89 34.34
CA ARG A 360 5.03 21.61 35.41
C ARG A 360 4.69 20.66 36.55
N TYR A 361 4.74 21.19 37.77
CA TYR A 361 4.33 20.45 38.94
C TYR A 361 3.59 21.31 39.95
N ALA A 362 2.57 20.73 40.58
CA ALA A 362 1.71 21.40 41.54
C ALA A 362 1.36 20.48 42.71
N HIS A 363 0.78 21.05 43.77
CA HIS A 363 0.24 20.28 44.89
C HIS A 363 -1.19 19.76 44.65
N THR A 364 -1.84 20.24 43.60
CA THR A 364 -3.22 19.93 43.23
C THR A 364 -3.27 19.27 41.84
N GLU A 365 -4.30 18.46 41.60
CA GLU A 365 -4.47 17.75 40.31
C GLU A 365 -4.85 18.68 39.17
N ASP A 366 -5.51 19.80 39.46
CA ASP A 366 -5.88 20.85 38.50
C ASP A 366 -4.70 21.73 38.07
N MET A 367 -3.50 21.49 38.62
CA MET A 367 -2.30 22.29 38.40
C MET A 367 -2.44 23.76 38.83
N ALA A 368 -3.35 24.08 39.74
CA ALA A 368 -3.47 25.41 40.32
C ALA A 368 -2.18 25.80 41.05
N GLY A 369 -1.59 26.93 40.65
CA GLY A 369 -0.31 27.40 41.20
C GLY A 369 0.90 26.53 40.81
N ALA A 370 0.82 25.80 39.70
CA ALA A 370 1.92 24.99 39.21
C ALA A 370 3.21 25.79 39.01
N VAL A 371 4.33 25.18 39.39
CA VAL A 371 5.67 25.67 39.10
C VAL A 371 6.12 25.04 37.79
N GLU A 372 6.48 25.88 36.82
CA GLU A 372 7.04 25.44 35.54
C GLU A 372 8.56 25.42 35.60
N ALA A 373 9.15 24.41 34.96
CA ALA A 373 10.58 24.24 34.83
C ALA A 373 10.92 23.68 33.45
N VAL A 374 12.14 23.96 33.00
CA VAL A 374 12.71 23.35 31.80
C VAL A 374 13.61 22.21 32.25
N PRO A 375 13.16 20.94 32.20
CA PRO A 375 13.97 19.82 32.63
C PRO A 375 15.12 19.56 31.66
N ALA A 376 16.27 19.16 32.20
CA ALA A 376 17.31 18.50 31.41
C ALA A 376 16.84 17.07 31.12
N VAL A 377 16.49 16.81 29.86
CA VAL A 377 16.02 15.50 29.41
C VAL A 377 17.17 14.72 28.80
N VAL A 378 17.36 13.49 29.25
CA VAL A 378 18.35 12.57 28.71
C VAL A 378 17.64 11.35 28.19
N ARG A 379 17.97 10.94 26.96
CA ARG A 379 17.48 9.69 26.39
C ARG A 379 18.33 8.54 26.91
N ASP A 380 17.71 7.60 27.61
CA ASP A 380 18.36 6.39 28.10
C ASP A 380 17.48 5.17 27.83
N LYS A 381 18.08 4.14 27.20
CA LYS A 381 17.42 2.86 26.89
C LYS A 381 16.05 2.98 26.21
N GLY A 382 15.88 3.95 25.31
CA GLY A 382 14.63 4.15 24.55
C GLY A 382 13.56 4.97 25.27
N PHE A 383 13.85 5.53 26.45
CA PHE A 383 12.97 6.45 27.17
C PHE A 383 13.62 7.81 27.35
N ASP A 384 12.80 8.85 27.42
CA ASP A 384 13.22 10.18 27.85
C ASP A 384 13.04 10.31 29.36
N ARG A 385 14.07 10.84 30.03
CA ARG A 385 14.09 10.93 31.49
C ARG A 385 14.54 12.30 31.96
N CYS A 386 13.99 12.73 33.09
CA CYS A 386 14.48 13.92 33.80
C CYS A 386 14.47 13.74 35.32
N ASP A 387 15.42 14.38 36.00
CA ASP A 387 15.49 14.39 37.46
C ASP A 387 14.90 15.70 38.00
N VAL A 388 13.83 15.61 38.80
CA VAL A 388 13.23 16.74 39.51
C VAL A 388 13.82 16.81 40.92
N ARG A 389 14.56 17.88 41.20
CA ARG A 389 15.32 18.06 42.44
C ARG A 389 14.69 19.14 43.34
N HIS A 390 15.14 19.18 44.60
CA HIS A 390 14.79 20.24 45.57
C HIS A 390 13.28 20.33 45.92
N LEU A 391 12.54 19.24 45.75
CA LEU A 391 11.16 19.15 46.19
C LEU A 391 11.08 19.05 47.71
N ARG A 392 10.06 19.70 48.31
CA ARG A 392 9.74 19.50 49.72
C ARG A 392 9.12 18.10 49.90
N LYS A 393 9.04 17.60 51.12
CA LYS A 393 8.37 16.32 51.41
C LYS A 393 6.85 16.48 51.40
N LEU A 394 6.29 16.81 50.23
CA LEU A 394 4.87 17.06 49.99
C LEU A 394 4.40 16.24 48.78
N LYS A 395 3.08 16.09 48.61
CA LYS A 395 2.49 15.48 47.42
C LYS A 395 2.63 16.43 46.23
N TYR A 396 3.07 15.92 45.09
CA TYR A 396 3.18 16.65 43.84
C TYR A 396 2.51 15.88 42.70
N HIS A 397 1.88 16.62 41.81
CA HIS A 397 1.38 16.15 40.52
C HIS A 397 2.31 16.70 39.44
N PHE A 398 2.67 15.87 38.46
CA PHE A 398 3.61 16.24 37.39
C PHE A 398 2.93 16.14 36.03
N GLN A 399 3.26 17.07 35.15
CA GLN A 399 2.96 16.99 33.72
C GLN A 399 4.15 17.46 32.90
N VAL A 400 4.35 16.80 31.76
CA VAL A 400 5.42 17.15 30.81
C VAL A 400 4.78 17.38 29.45
N ALA A 401 5.35 18.30 28.68
CA ALA A 401 5.02 18.51 27.28
C ALA A 401 6.29 18.72 26.46
N ALA A 402 6.26 18.27 25.21
CA ALA A 402 7.33 18.45 24.24
C ALA A 402 7.08 19.69 23.38
N ILE A 403 8.16 20.32 22.92
CA ILE A 403 8.11 21.53 22.10
C ILE A 403 9.00 21.32 20.89
N ASN A 404 8.48 21.63 19.71
CA ASN A 404 9.28 21.83 18.51
C ASN A 404 9.09 23.27 17.99
N HIS A 405 9.69 23.59 16.85
CA HIS A 405 9.62 24.94 16.29
C HIS A 405 8.21 25.42 15.86
N LEU A 406 7.22 24.51 15.72
CA LEU A 406 5.83 24.85 15.41
C LEU A 406 5.05 25.17 16.67
N GLY A 407 5.50 24.67 17.82
CA GLY A 407 4.89 24.95 19.11
C GLY A 407 4.98 23.80 20.09
N MET A 408 4.24 23.98 21.18
CA MET A 408 4.17 23.07 22.31
C MET A 408 3.01 22.08 22.14
N ALA A 409 3.28 20.80 22.39
CA ALA A 409 2.26 19.76 22.49
C ALA A 409 1.36 19.99 23.72
N GLU A 410 0.21 19.29 23.78
CA GLU A 410 -0.59 19.31 25.00
C GLU A 410 0.17 18.69 26.19
N TRP A 411 -0.20 19.11 27.40
CA TRP A 411 0.35 18.54 28.63
C TRP A 411 -0.04 17.06 28.76
N SER A 412 0.89 16.23 29.20
CA SER A 412 0.63 14.83 29.54
C SER A 412 -0.51 14.70 30.56
N ALA A 413 -1.16 13.54 30.64
CA ALA A 413 -2.08 13.26 31.74
C ALA A 413 -1.38 13.41 33.10
N VAL A 414 -2.14 13.84 34.12
CA VAL A 414 -1.64 13.86 35.50
C VAL A 414 -1.44 12.42 35.97
N MET A 415 -0.26 12.09 36.49
CA MET A 415 0.04 10.81 37.14
C MET A 415 -1.04 10.47 38.19
N GLY A 416 -1.94 9.54 37.88
CA GLY A 416 -3.05 9.11 38.73
C GLY A 416 -2.68 7.93 39.64
N MET A 417 -2.89 8.07 40.95
CA MET A 417 -2.54 7.06 41.96
C MET A 417 -3.28 5.71 41.77
N ALA A 418 -4.47 5.73 41.17
CA ALA A 418 -5.26 4.52 40.89
C ALA A 418 -4.53 3.55 39.93
N ASN A 419 -3.75 4.07 38.98
CA ASN A 419 -3.00 3.25 38.04
C ASN A 419 -1.86 2.49 38.73
N VAL A 420 -1.22 3.11 39.73
CA VAL A 420 -0.15 2.47 40.52
C VAL A 420 -0.68 1.29 41.34
N GLN A 421 -1.87 1.43 41.92
CA GLN A 421 -2.47 0.38 42.77
C GLN A 421 -2.91 -0.83 41.95
N PHE A 422 -3.61 -0.60 40.82
CA PHE A 422 -4.00 -1.66 39.89
C PHE A 422 -2.78 -2.44 39.39
N ARG A 423 -1.75 -1.73 38.91
CA ARG A 423 -0.50 -2.34 38.41
C ARG A 423 0.29 -3.06 39.50
N ALA A 424 0.29 -2.57 40.74
CA ALA A 424 0.97 -3.23 41.84
C ALA A 424 0.31 -4.58 42.20
N VAL A 425 -1.04 -4.64 42.20
CA VAL A 425 -1.78 -5.91 42.42
C VAL A 425 -1.51 -6.88 41.28
N GLU A 426 -1.56 -6.43 40.03
CA GLU A 426 -1.25 -7.21 38.83
C GLU A 426 0.17 -7.80 38.88
N CYS A 427 1.18 -6.98 39.19
CA CYS A 427 2.57 -7.41 39.39
C CYS A 427 2.70 -8.55 40.40
N VAL A 428 2.08 -8.41 41.58
CA VAL A 428 2.15 -9.44 42.62
C VAL A 428 1.45 -10.71 42.15
N SER A 429 0.28 -10.58 41.52
CA SER A 429 -0.51 -11.71 41.03
C SER A 429 0.21 -12.53 39.95
N LEU A 430 0.96 -11.88 39.06
CA LEU A 430 1.75 -12.53 38.01
C LEU A 430 2.99 -13.25 38.55
N GLN A 431 3.55 -12.80 39.68
CA GLN A 431 4.78 -13.36 40.26
C GLN A 431 4.54 -14.52 41.24
N VAL A 432 3.29 -14.79 41.60
CA VAL A 432 2.90 -15.93 42.45
C VAL A 432 2.24 -17.03 41.62
N SER A 433 1.94 -18.18 42.24
CA SER A 433 1.24 -19.26 41.54
C SER A 433 -0.11 -18.76 40.98
N PRO A 434 -0.58 -19.22 39.81
CA PRO A 434 -1.80 -18.68 39.18
C PRO A 434 -3.05 -18.73 40.07
N THR A 435 -3.16 -19.74 40.92
CA THR A 435 -4.26 -19.89 41.88
C THR A 435 -4.18 -18.84 43.00
N ILE A 436 -2.97 -18.57 43.51
CA ILE A 436 -2.74 -17.57 44.55
C ILE A 436 -2.88 -16.16 43.95
N GLY A 437 -2.36 -15.94 42.74
CA GLY A 437 -2.44 -14.66 42.04
C GLY A 437 -3.88 -14.29 41.73
N GLY A 438 -4.66 -15.23 41.19
CA GLY A 438 -6.09 -15.01 40.97
C GLY A 438 -6.87 -14.77 42.27
N LEU A 439 -6.41 -15.29 43.41
CA LEU A 439 -7.00 -14.98 44.71
C LEU A 439 -6.60 -13.59 45.21
N ILE A 440 -5.34 -13.19 45.05
CA ILE A 440 -4.87 -11.83 45.37
C ILE A 440 -5.64 -10.80 44.55
N ASP A 441 -5.78 -11.02 43.24
CA ASP A 441 -6.55 -10.16 42.35
C ASP A 441 -8.03 -10.08 42.76
N ALA A 442 -8.65 -11.22 43.09
CA ALA A 442 -10.02 -11.26 43.57
C ALA A 442 -10.23 -10.43 44.87
N PHE A 443 -9.30 -10.50 45.83
CA PHE A 443 -9.43 -9.78 47.10
C PHE A 443 -8.97 -8.32 47.04
N LEU A 444 -7.87 -8.02 46.35
CA LEU A 444 -7.21 -6.71 46.37
C LEU A 444 -7.42 -5.89 45.09
N GLY A 445 -7.94 -6.48 44.01
CA GLY A 445 -8.28 -5.76 42.77
C GLY A 445 -9.27 -4.62 42.99
N LYS A 446 -10.22 -4.81 43.93
CA LYS A 446 -11.21 -3.80 44.35
C LYS A 446 -10.91 -3.13 45.70
N SER A 447 -9.63 -2.92 45.97
CA SER A 447 -9.20 -2.36 47.24
C SER A 447 -9.56 -0.87 47.41
N VAL A 448 -9.65 -0.09 46.32
CA VAL A 448 -10.08 1.33 46.39
C VAL A 448 -11.54 1.43 46.84
N GLU A 449 -12.42 0.61 46.27
CA GLU A 449 -13.84 0.57 46.60
C GLU A 449 -14.07 0.04 48.02
N GLN A 450 -13.30 -0.97 48.46
CA GLN A 450 -13.34 -1.46 49.83
C GLN A 450 -12.90 -0.39 50.84
N VAL A 451 -11.80 0.31 50.56
CA VAL A 451 -11.32 1.42 51.38
C VAL A 451 -12.39 2.51 51.45
N MET A 452 -12.95 2.92 50.31
CA MET A 452 -14.02 3.91 50.26
C MET A 452 -15.26 3.47 51.05
N ALA A 453 -15.63 2.18 50.98
CA ALA A 453 -16.71 1.61 51.76
C ALA A 453 -16.47 1.73 53.26
N ILE A 454 -15.28 1.37 53.73
CA ILE A 454 -14.92 1.48 55.15
C ILE A 454 -14.94 2.95 55.61
N GLN A 455 -14.38 3.87 54.81
CA GLN A 455 -14.34 5.29 55.19
C GLN A 455 -15.72 5.93 55.23
N CYS A 456 -16.59 5.66 54.23
CA CYS A 456 -17.97 6.15 54.25
C CYS A 456 -18.76 5.60 55.46
N LEU A 457 -18.57 4.33 55.83
CA LEU A 457 -19.23 3.76 57.02
C LEU A 457 -18.72 4.40 58.31
N ARG A 458 -17.41 4.64 58.43
CA ARG A 458 -16.82 5.32 59.59
C ARG A 458 -17.35 6.74 59.73
N ALA A 459 -17.41 7.48 58.64
CA ALA A 459 -17.97 8.82 58.55
C ALA A 459 -19.50 8.88 58.73
N GLY A 460 -20.20 7.73 58.78
CA GLY A 460 -21.65 7.70 58.95
C GLY A 460 -22.44 8.10 57.70
N LEU A 461 -21.87 7.85 56.51
CA LEU A 461 -22.43 8.19 55.20
C LEU A 461 -22.86 6.94 54.40
N PRO A 462 -23.75 6.06 54.92
CA PRO A 462 -24.13 4.84 54.23
C PRO A 462 -24.89 5.10 52.92
N ASN A 463 -25.58 6.24 52.78
CA ASN A 463 -26.29 6.59 51.55
C ASN A 463 -25.32 6.96 50.42
N VAL A 464 -24.27 7.73 50.73
CA VAL A 464 -23.19 8.03 49.77
C VAL A 464 -22.49 6.75 49.34
N LEU A 465 -22.27 5.82 50.29
CA LEU A 465 -21.73 4.51 49.98
C LEU A 465 -22.62 3.70 49.03
N LYS A 466 -23.92 3.63 49.30
CA LYS A 466 -24.87 2.94 48.41
C LYS A 466 -24.84 3.52 47.00
N ALA A 467 -24.85 4.84 46.88
CA ALA A 467 -24.74 5.53 45.60
C ALA A 467 -23.42 5.19 44.89
N ASN A 468 -22.28 5.20 45.59
CA ASN A 468 -20.98 4.83 45.04
C ASN A 468 -20.89 3.39 44.54
N LEU A 469 -21.44 2.43 45.30
CA LEU A 469 -21.42 1.02 44.90
C LEU A 469 -22.28 0.79 43.65
N MET A 470 -23.47 1.39 43.59
CA MET A 470 -24.34 1.31 42.41
C MET A 470 -23.70 2.01 41.21
N GLY A 471 -23.24 3.25 41.40
CA GLY A 471 -22.55 4.04 40.38
C GLY A 471 -21.32 3.34 39.82
N SER A 472 -20.53 2.66 40.65
CA SER A 472 -19.36 1.88 40.19
C SER A 472 -19.77 0.70 39.31
N MET A 473 -20.88 0.03 39.63
CA MET A 473 -21.41 -1.04 38.78
C MET A 473 -21.95 -0.48 37.45
N HIS A 474 -22.68 0.64 37.46
CA HIS A 474 -23.14 1.30 36.23
C HIS A 474 -21.98 1.82 35.38
N TRP A 475 -20.93 2.36 36.01
CA TRP A 475 -19.69 2.79 35.37
C TRP A 475 -19.06 1.63 34.58
N CYS A 476 -18.88 0.47 35.21
CA CYS A 476 -18.27 -0.67 34.55
C CYS A 476 -19.16 -1.26 33.44
N LEU A 477 -20.45 -1.45 33.72
CA LEU A 477 -21.38 -2.10 32.80
C LEU A 477 -21.76 -1.25 31.59
N LEU A 478 -21.99 0.05 31.77
CA LEU A 478 -22.52 0.91 30.72
C LEU A 478 -21.45 1.82 30.13
N LEU A 479 -20.63 2.45 30.97
CA LEU A 479 -19.65 3.42 30.49
C LEU A 479 -18.41 2.72 29.93
N VAL A 480 -17.68 1.94 30.75
CA VAL A 480 -16.42 1.29 30.34
C VAL A 480 -16.65 0.32 29.20
N LEU A 481 -17.59 -0.62 29.36
CA LEU A 481 -17.91 -1.56 28.30
C LEU A 481 -18.46 -0.86 27.04
N GLY A 482 -19.23 0.22 27.21
CA GLY A 482 -19.73 1.04 26.10
C GLY A 482 -18.61 1.71 25.33
N MET A 483 -17.64 2.33 26.02
CA MET A 483 -16.46 2.94 25.41
C MET A 483 -15.58 1.91 24.71
N SER A 484 -15.38 0.73 25.32
CA SER A 484 -14.61 -0.37 24.72
C SER A 484 -15.23 -0.84 23.40
N ILE A 485 -16.54 -1.10 23.39
CA ILE A 485 -17.28 -1.49 22.18
C ILE A 485 -17.29 -0.37 21.13
N PHE A 486 -17.44 0.88 21.56
CA PHE A 486 -17.40 2.04 20.68
C PHE A 486 -16.04 2.19 19.99
N ALA A 487 -14.96 2.22 20.76
CA ALA A 487 -13.59 2.43 20.26
C ALA A 487 -13.16 1.32 19.29
N ALA A 488 -13.43 0.06 19.63
CA ALA A 488 -13.15 -1.06 18.74
C ALA A 488 -14.03 -1.04 17.47
N GLY A 489 -15.31 -0.66 17.63
CA GLY A 489 -16.27 -0.60 16.54
C GLY A 489 -16.00 0.51 15.52
N VAL A 490 -15.49 1.67 15.95
CA VAL A 490 -15.07 2.77 15.05
C VAL A 490 -13.93 2.32 14.15
N LYS A 491 -13.00 1.50 14.67
CA LYS A 491 -11.84 0.99 13.93
C LYS A 491 -12.19 -0.12 12.94
N LYS A 492 -13.06 -1.07 13.32
CA LYS A 492 -13.30 -2.31 12.53
C LYS A 492 -14.74 -2.56 12.07
N LYS A 493 -15.66 -1.59 12.20
CA LYS A 493 -17.11 -1.69 11.93
C LYS A 493 -17.88 -2.71 12.80
N THR A 494 -17.29 -3.88 13.10
CA THR A 494 -17.85 -4.93 13.96
C THR A 494 -16.76 -5.55 14.83
N CYS A 495 -17.07 -5.80 16.10
CA CYS A 495 -16.20 -6.46 17.07
C CYS A 495 -16.75 -7.85 17.35
N LYS A 496 -15.90 -8.88 17.37
CA LYS A 496 -16.29 -10.25 17.71
C LYS A 496 -15.66 -10.64 19.05
N PHE A 497 -16.36 -11.48 19.81
CA PHE A 497 -15.89 -11.98 21.10
C PHE A 497 -16.55 -13.34 21.41
N ASN A 498 -15.95 -14.07 22.33
CA ASN A 498 -16.43 -15.39 22.73
C ASN A 498 -17.68 -15.27 23.62
N VAL A 499 -18.78 -15.84 23.12
CA VAL A 499 -20.08 -15.84 23.82
C VAL A 499 -20.01 -16.63 25.12
N ASP A 500 -19.30 -17.76 25.17
CA ASP A 500 -19.28 -18.65 26.34
C ASP A 500 -18.63 -17.98 27.55
N GLY A 501 -17.51 -17.26 27.32
CA GLY A 501 -16.80 -16.51 28.34
C GLY A 501 -17.61 -15.34 28.90
N ALA A 502 -18.27 -14.59 28.00
CA ALA A 502 -19.14 -13.49 28.38
C ALA A 502 -20.43 -13.97 29.08
N ALA A 503 -21.04 -15.06 28.61
CA ALA A 503 -22.31 -15.57 29.11
C ALA A 503 -22.24 -16.03 30.56
N ALA A 504 -21.15 -16.68 30.99
CA ALA A 504 -20.98 -17.12 32.38
C ALA A 504 -20.96 -15.92 33.35
N GLN A 505 -20.13 -14.91 33.06
CA GLN A 505 -20.03 -13.70 33.87
C GLN A 505 -21.34 -12.89 33.86
N MET A 506 -21.98 -12.80 32.69
CA MET A 506 -23.24 -12.08 32.53
C MET A 506 -24.39 -12.76 33.29
N SER A 507 -24.46 -14.09 33.25
CA SER A 507 -25.47 -14.86 34.00
C SER A 507 -25.32 -14.62 35.50
N CYS A 508 -24.10 -14.63 36.02
CA CYS A 508 -23.83 -14.27 37.41
C CYS A 508 -24.24 -12.82 37.70
N GLN A 509 -23.93 -11.87 36.81
CA GLN A 509 -24.27 -10.47 37.02
C GLN A 509 -25.79 -10.23 37.06
N VAL A 510 -26.58 -10.94 36.25
CA VAL A 510 -28.06 -10.90 36.33
C VAL A 510 -28.57 -11.40 37.68
N VAL A 511 -28.04 -12.53 38.17
CA VAL A 511 -28.40 -13.06 39.49
C VAL A 511 -28.05 -12.09 40.61
N CYS A 512 -26.90 -11.40 40.49
CA CYS A 512 -26.49 -10.37 41.45
C CYS A 512 -27.43 -9.17 41.42
N ALA A 513 -27.76 -8.64 40.24
CA ALA A 513 -28.66 -7.50 40.10
C ALA A 513 -30.03 -7.80 40.74
N ILE A 514 -30.57 -9.01 40.54
CA ILE A 514 -31.80 -9.46 41.19
C ILE A 514 -31.62 -9.52 42.72
N SER A 515 -30.55 -10.17 43.19
CA SER A 515 -30.29 -10.39 44.62
C SER A 515 -30.09 -9.08 45.41
N ILE A 516 -29.45 -8.09 44.79
CA ILE A 516 -29.23 -6.75 45.35
C ILE A 516 -30.54 -5.93 45.36
N THR A 517 -31.44 -6.17 44.40
CA THR A 517 -32.71 -5.45 44.28
C THR A 517 -33.81 -6.01 45.20
N LEU A 518 -33.78 -7.31 45.53
CA LEU A 518 -34.80 -7.98 46.34
C LEU A 518 -35.06 -7.29 47.70
N PRO A 519 -34.05 -6.92 48.52
CA PRO A 519 -34.29 -6.20 49.78
C PRO A 519 -34.92 -4.83 49.60
N THR A 520 -34.64 -4.15 48.49
CA THR A 520 -35.27 -2.86 48.13
C THR A 520 -36.75 -3.04 47.82
N MET A 521 -37.09 -4.05 47.02
CA MET A 521 -38.49 -4.40 46.73
C MET A 521 -39.26 -4.86 47.98
N PHE A 522 -38.61 -5.64 48.84
CA PHE A 522 -39.21 -6.05 50.11
C PHE A 522 -39.47 -4.86 51.05
N GLY A 523 -38.55 -3.89 51.09
CA GLY A 523 -38.72 -2.66 51.86
C GLY A 523 -39.84 -1.74 51.35
N ALA A 524 -40.30 -1.93 50.13
CA ALA A 524 -41.43 -1.20 49.55
C ALA A 524 -42.80 -1.78 49.93
N VAL A 525 -42.86 -3.00 50.46
CA VAL A 525 -44.11 -3.66 50.82
C VAL A 525 -44.71 -2.98 52.05
N PRO A 526 -46.01 -2.56 52.00
CA PRO A 526 -46.67 -1.94 53.15
C PRO A 526 -46.61 -2.85 54.39
N GLY A 527 -46.24 -2.29 55.54
CA GLY A 527 -46.16 -3.00 56.82
C GLY A 527 -44.79 -3.64 57.12
N VAL A 528 -43.82 -3.58 56.21
CA VAL A 528 -42.45 -4.05 56.46
C VAL A 528 -41.66 -3.00 57.25
N THR A 529 -40.99 -3.44 58.31
CA THR A 529 -40.15 -2.57 59.17
C THR A 529 -38.70 -2.50 58.68
N SER A 530 -38.01 -1.39 58.95
CA SER A 530 -36.59 -1.22 58.59
C SER A 530 -35.68 -2.29 59.21
N HIS A 531 -36.04 -2.82 60.38
CA HIS A 531 -35.33 -3.93 61.01
C HIS A 531 -35.42 -5.23 60.20
N GLN A 532 -36.61 -5.55 59.66
CA GLN A 532 -36.79 -6.71 58.79
C GLN A 532 -35.98 -6.58 57.49
N VAL A 533 -35.96 -5.38 56.89
CA VAL A 533 -35.13 -5.11 55.69
C VAL A 533 -33.63 -5.24 55.99
N MET A 534 -33.19 -4.80 57.17
CA MET A 534 -31.80 -4.94 57.62
C MET A 534 -31.42 -6.41 57.80
N LEU A 535 -32.28 -7.21 58.44
CA LEU A 535 -32.07 -8.64 58.62
C LEU A 535 -31.98 -9.35 57.26
N LEU A 536 -32.92 -9.07 56.36
CA LEU A 536 -32.92 -9.62 55.00
C LEU A 536 -31.65 -9.23 54.23
N SER A 537 -31.22 -7.96 54.35
CA SER A 537 -29.99 -7.49 53.70
C SER A 537 -28.74 -8.25 54.17
N ARG A 538 -28.64 -8.56 55.47
CA ARG A 538 -27.54 -9.35 56.03
C ARG A 538 -27.56 -10.80 55.52
N VAL A 539 -28.74 -11.42 55.45
CA VAL A 539 -28.90 -12.78 54.90
C VAL A 539 -28.51 -12.80 53.42
N CYS A 540 -29.01 -11.87 52.62
CA CYS A 540 -28.64 -11.72 51.21
C CYS A 540 -27.13 -11.50 51.04
N ALA A 541 -26.50 -10.70 51.91
CA ALA A 541 -25.06 -10.47 51.85
C ALA A 541 -24.24 -11.76 52.07
N ILE A 542 -24.63 -12.60 53.03
CA ILE A 542 -23.97 -13.90 53.28
C ILE A 542 -24.13 -14.82 52.07
N ILE A 543 -25.33 -14.86 51.46
CA ILE A 543 -25.60 -15.66 50.25
C ILE A 543 -24.73 -15.19 49.08
N LEU A 544 -24.61 -13.87 48.88
CA LEU A 544 -23.79 -13.30 47.81
C LEU A 544 -22.29 -13.60 47.99
N ILE A 545 -21.78 -13.56 49.22
CA ILE A 545 -20.37 -13.94 49.50
C ILE A 545 -20.16 -15.44 49.25
N PHE A 546 -21.12 -16.29 49.61
CA PHE A 546 -21.04 -17.70 49.26
C PHE A 546 -21.02 -17.91 47.75
N LEU A 547 -21.88 -17.20 47.01
CA LEU A 547 -21.89 -17.22 45.55
C LEU A 547 -20.56 -16.71 44.96
N TYR A 548 -19.93 -15.70 45.59
CA TYR A 548 -18.60 -15.23 45.21
C TYR A 548 -17.52 -16.30 45.38
N ILE A 549 -17.55 -17.05 46.50
CA ILE A 549 -16.62 -18.17 46.73
C ILE A 549 -16.81 -19.25 45.66
N CYS A 550 -18.07 -19.59 45.33
CA CYS A 550 -18.37 -20.50 44.23
C CYS A 550 -17.85 -19.97 42.89
N PHE A 551 -17.98 -18.66 42.63
CA PHE A 551 -17.47 -18.01 41.42
C PHE A 551 -15.93 -18.05 41.35
N ILE A 552 -15.22 -17.75 42.44
CA ILE A 552 -13.76 -17.87 42.51
C ILE A 552 -13.34 -19.32 42.24
N TYR A 553 -14.01 -20.30 42.85
CA TYR A 553 -13.73 -21.71 42.61
C TYR A 553 -13.98 -22.11 41.15
N PHE A 554 -15.07 -21.60 40.55
CA PHE A 554 -15.37 -21.81 39.14
C PHE A 554 -14.25 -21.27 38.25
N HIS A 555 -13.81 -20.03 38.51
CA HIS A 555 -12.81 -19.31 37.71
C HIS A 555 -11.39 -19.87 37.87
N LEU A 556 -10.96 -20.18 39.09
CA LEU A 556 -9.58 -20.58 39.40
C LEU A 556 -9.33 -22.09 39.32
N LYS A 557 -10.38 -22.92 39.40
CA LYS A 557 -10.24 -24.39 39.43
C LYS A 557 -10.97 -25.08 38.30
N THR A 558 -12.30 -25.02 38.25
CA THR A 558 -13.07 -25.90 37.35
C THR A 558 -13.00 -25.48 35.89
N HIS A 559 -13.02 -24.16 35.62
CA HIS A 559 -13.02 -23.60 34.26
C HIS A 559 -11.76 -22.79 33.98
N LYS A 560 -10.68 -23.05 34.72
CA LYS A 560 -9.38 -22.40 34.59
C LYS A 560 -8.90 -22.30 33.14
N ALA A 561 -9.08 -23.37 32.34
CA ALA A 561 -8.67 -23.40 30.93
C ALA A 561 -9.41 -22.38 30.02
N GLN A 562 -10.68 -22.11 30.29
CA GLN A 562 -11.46 -21.12 29.53
C GLN A 562 -11.00 -19.68 29.81
N PHE A 563 -10.47 -19.43 31.01
CA PHE A 563 -9.99 -18.11 31.42
C PHE A 563 -8.45 -17.94 31.27
N GLN A 564 -7.68 -19.04 31.19
CA GLN A 564 -6.21 -19.02 31.03
C GLN A 564 -5.70 -19.11 29.59
N ASN A 565 -6.48 -19.63 28.63
CA ASN A 565 -6.08 -19.67 27.21
C ASN A 565 -5.79 -18.28 26.59
N ARG A 566 -5.98 -17.19 27.34
CA ARG A 566 -5.65 -15.81 26.96
C ARG A 566 -4.23 -15.38 27.30
N GLN A 567 -3.55 -15.94 28.31
CA GLN A 567 -2.15 -15.60 28.62
C GLN A 567 -1.15 -16.35 27.73
N ALA A 568 -1.46 -17.60 27.34
CA ALA A 568 -0.60 -18.39 26.46
C ALA A 568 -0.61 -17.93 24.98
N ALA A 569 -1.60 -17.13 24.57
CA ALA A 569 -1.65 -16.53 23.23
C ALA A 569 -0.66 -15.34 23.11
N GLU A 570 -0.27 -14.71 24.22
CA GLU A 570 0.77 -13.68 24.28
C GLU A 570 2.18 -14.29 24.30
N ASP A 571 2.35 -15.50 24.84
CA ASP A 571 3.63 -16.25 24.83
C ASP A 571 4.01 -16.83 23.45
N GLY A 572 3.08 -16.81 22.48
CA GLY A 572 3.27 -17.36 21.13
C GLY A 572 3.59 -16.33 20.05
N LEU A 573 3.57 -15.03 20.36
CA LEU A 573 3.97 -13.99 19.42
C LEU A 573 5.48 -13.74 19.51
N PRO A 574 6.15 -13.46 18.38
CA PRO A 574 7.57 -13.10 18.42
C PRO A 574 7.77 -11.80 19.23
N ASP A 575 8.90 -11.69 19.93
CA ASP A 575 9.33 -10.65 20.91
C ASP A 575 9.07 -9.17 20.51
N HIS A 576 8.63 -8.91 19.28
CA HIS A 576 8.41 -7.59 18.69
C HIS A 576 7.00 -7.04 18.93
N VAL A 577 6.07 -7.84 19.47
CA VAL A 577 4.66 -7.44 19.69
C VAL A 577 4.30 -7.31 21.18
N GLN A 578 5.17 -7.77 22.08
CA GLN A 578 5.05 -7.44 23.49
C GLN A 578 5.33 -5.94 23.68
N THR A 579 4.37 -5.23 24.26
CA THR A 579 4.53 -3.81 24.57
C THR A 579 5.71 -3.64 25.54
N ALA A 580 6.53 -2.59 25.36
CA ALA A 580 7.65 -2.30 26.26
C ALA A 580 7.22 -2.16 27.75
N GLU A 581 5.93 -1.92 27.98
CA GLU A 581 5.27 -1.92 29.30
C GLU A 581 5.30 -3.29 30.01
N ASP A 582 5.10 -4.41 29.29
CA ASP A 582 5.06 -5.76 29.87
C ASP A 582 6.48 -6.25 30.23
N GLN A 583 7.47 -5.73 29.50
CA GLN A 583 8.90 -6.03 29.73
C GLN A 583 9.48 -5.33 30.98
N ASP A 584 8.91 -4.21 31.45
CA ASP A 584 9.43 -3.50 32.63
C ASP A 584 8.80 -3.97 33.94
N LEU A 585 7.52 -4.41 33.95
CA LEU A 585 6.88 -4.99 35.15
C LEU A 585 7.51 -6.34 35.57
N SER A 586 8.03 -7.11 34.60
CA SER A 586 8.74 -8.37 34.86
C SER A 586 10.08 -8.21 35.61
N ARG A 587 10.57 -6.97 35.78
CA ARG A 587 11.86 -6.67 36.43
C ARG A 587 11.76 -6.33 37.93
N LEU A 588 10.55 -6.07 38.44
CA LEU A 588 10.35 -5.80 39.87
C LEU A 588 10.44 -7.11 40.67
N SER A 589 11.25 -7.12 41.72
CA SER A 589 11.27 -8.26 42.64
C SER A 589 9.95 -8.35 43.41
N LEU A 590 9.53 -9.57 43.78
CA LEU A 590 8.30 -9.81 44.54
C LEU A 590 8.20 -8.94 45.80
N GLY A 591 9.31 -8.74 46.51
CA GLY A 591 9.36 -7.85 47.67
C GLY A 591 9.07 -6.39 47.33
N SER A 592 9.56 -5.90 46.19
CA SER A 592 9.31 -4.54 45.72
C SER A 592 7.85 -4.37 45.29
N SER A 593 7.29 -5.35 44.57
CA SER A 593 5.89 -5.37 44.15
C SER A 593 4.93 -5.38 45.36
N ILE A 594 5.20 -6.20 46.38
CA ILE A 594 4.43 -6.22 47.62
C ILE A 594 4.55 -4.89 48.37
N PHE A 595 5.74 -4.31 48.46
CA PHE A 595 5.93 -3.00 49.10
C PHE A 595 5.14 -1.90 48.39
N LEU A 596 5.19 -1.86 47.05
CA LEU A 596 4.41 -0.92 46.24
C LEU A 596 2.90 -1.12 46.44
N MET A 597 2.43 -2.37 46.46
CA MET A 597 1.01 -2.69 46.70
C MET A 597 0.56 -2.23 48.10
N VAL A 598 1.31 -2.55 49.16
CA VAL A 598 0.95 -2.15 50.53
C VAL A 598 1.02 -0.63 50.70
N SER A 599 2.07 0.00 50.18
CA SER A 599 2.23 1.46 50.28
C SER A 599 1.13 2.21 49.54
N SER A 600 0.70 1.74 48.36
CA SER A 600 -0.40 2.36 47.62
C SER A 600 -1.73 2.23 48.35
N ILE A 601 -2.04 1.07 48.94
CA ILE A 601 -3.26 0.88 49.77
C ILE A 601 -3.26 1.83 50.99
N VAL A 602 -2.12 1.97 51.68
CA VAL A 602 -1.98 2.89 52.82
C VAL A 602 -2.23 4.33 52.38
N ILE A 603 -1.61 4.75 51.28
CA ILE A 603 -1.77 6.12 50.77
C ILE A 603 -3.22 6.37 50.32
N THR A 604 -3.84 5.42 49.63
CA THR A 604 -5.26 5.49 49.24
C THR A 604 -6.16 5.57 50.47
N THR A 605 -5.85 4.84 51.54
CA THR A 605 -6.58 4.93 52.82
C THR A 605 -6.48 6.30 53.45
N LEU A 606 -5.30 6.92 53.45
CA LEU A 606 -5.09 8.28 53.98
C LEU A 606 -5.80 9.35 53.14
N ASN A 607 -5.72 9.24 51.80
CA ASN A 607 -6.37 10.20 50.90
C ASN A 607 -7.90 10.06 50.90
N SER A 608 -8.42 8.84 50.93
CA SER A 608 -9.87 8.60 50.97
C SER A 608 -10.50 9.10 52.28
N GLN A 609 -9.77 9.07 53.39
CA GLN A 609 -10.24 9.68 54.63
C GLN A 609 -10.48 11.19 54.44
N VAL A 610 -9.46 11.91 53.95
CA VAL A 610 -9.58 13.35 53.67
C VAL A 610 -10.70 13.62 52.66
N LEU A 611 -10.83 12.79 51.63
CA LEU A 611 -11.89 12.96 50.65
C LEU A 611 -13.28 12.84 51.29
N VAL A 612 -13.52 11.76 52.04
CA VAL A 612 -14.83 11.47 52.65
C VAL A 612 -15.21 12.52 53.70
N ASP A 613 -14.23 12.98 54.49
CA ASP A 613 -14.46 14.03 55.50
C ASP A 613 -14.96 15.34 54.86
N ASN A 614 -14.57 15.62 53.60
CA ASN A 614 -14.95 16.84 52.88
C ASN A 614 -16.16 16.66 51.93
N ILE A 615 -16.78 15.48 51.84
CA ILE A 615 -17.90 15.25 50.89
C ILE A 615 -19.11 16.14 51.20
N LEU A 616 -19.44 16.34 52.48
CA LEU A 616 -20.57 17.18 52.89
C LEU A 616 -20.31 18.65 52.52
N ASP A 617 -19.12 19.16 52.83
CA ASP A 617 -18.70 20.52 52.49
C ASP A 617 -18.66 20.73 50.97
N LEU A 618 -18.25 19.72 50.20
CA LEU A 618 -18.25 19.75 48.74
C LEU A 618 -19.68 19.87 48.18
N SER A 619 -20.59 19.09 48.73
CA SER A 619 -22.01 19.09 48.33
C SER A 619 -22.65 20.45 48.59
N GLU A 620 -22.40 21.05 49.75
CA GLU A 620 -22.93 22.37 50.11
C GLU A 620 -22.30 23.48 49.28
N ARG A 621 -20.97 23.48 49.12
CA ARG A 621 -20.25 24.56 48.44
C ARG A 621 -20.51 24.63 46.93
N PHE A 622 -20.63 23.48 46.27
CA PHE A 622 -20.84 23.41 44.82
C PHE A 622 -22.31 23.16 44.45
N GLU A 623 -23.21 23.10 45.44
CA GLU A 623 -24.63 22.79 45.26
C GLU A 623 -24.86 21.48 44.48
N VAL A 624 -23.97 20.50 44.68
CA VAL A 624 -24.04 19.21 43.99
C VAL A 624 -24.68 18.17 44.90
N PRO A 625 -25.72 17.43 44.45
CA PRO A 625 -26.34 16.39 45.26
C PRO A 625 -25.35 15.31 45.71
N LEU A 626 -25.44 14.89 46.98
CA LEU A 626 -24.65 13.76 47.51
C LEU A 626 -24.84 12.47 46.71
N GLN A 627 -26.01 12.29 46.12
CA GLN A 627 -26.30 11.17 45.22
C GLN A 627 -25.45 11.22 43.95
N PHE A 628 -25.26 12.41 43.34
CA PHE A 628 -24.39 12.58 42.17
C PHE A 628 -22.92 12.38 42.51
N ILE A 629 -22.46 12.95 43.62
CA ILE A 629 -21.08 12.77 44.10
C ILE A 629 -20.82 11.27 44.30
N GLY A 630 -21.75 10.59 44.99
CA GLY A 630 -21.70 9.15 45.19
C GLY A 630 -21.74 8.35 43.90
N ALA A 631 -22.76 8.53 43.07
CA ALA A 631 -23.03 7.65 41.92
C ALA A 631 -22.20 7.96 40.66
N THR A 632 -21.62 9.14 40.54
CA THR A 632 -20.92 9.57 39.32
C THR A 632 -19.48 9.97 39.59
N MET A 633 -19.20 10.75 40.64
CA MET A 633 -17.84 11.25 40.89
C MET A 633 -16.93 10.23 41.58
N LEU A 634 -17.38 9.60 42.67
CA LEU A 634 -16.56 8.64 43.41
C LEU A 634 -16.13 7.40 42.60
N PRO A 635 -16.98 6.82 41.71
CA PRO A 635 -16.61 5.68 40.88
C PRO A 635 -15.38 5.90 40.00
N ILE A 636 -15.13 7.16 39.60
CA ILE A 636 -13.96 7.54 38.79
C ILE A 636 -12.68 7.12 39.51
N LEU A 637 -12.60 7.30 40.83
CA LEU A 637 -11.38 7.04 41.60
C LEU A 637 -10.99 5.55 41.64
N GLY A 638 -11.98 4.66 41.72
CA GLY A 638 -11.74 3.21 41.79
C GLY A 638 -11.59 2.54 40.42
N ASN A 639 -12.33 3.03 39.42
CA ASN A 639 -12.49 2.30 38.16
C ASN A 639 -11.71 2.90 36.98
N THR A 640 -11.00 4.03 37.13
CA THR A 640 -10.27 4.66 36.01
C THR A 640 -9.15 3.79 35.45
N ALA A 641 -8.37 3.11 36.29
CA ALA A 641 -7.28 2.27 35.81
C ALA A 641 -7.80 1.10 34.96
N GLU A 642 -8.84 0.41 35.44
CA GLU A 642 -9.51 -0.67 34.71
C GLU A 642 -10.21 -0.17 33.45
N HIS A 643 -10.75 1.05 33.47
CA HIS A 643 -11.33 1.69 32.30
C HIS A 643 -10.28 1.85 31.19
N VAL A 644 -9.12 2.43 31.51
CA VAL A 644 -8.01 2.59 30.56
C VAL A 644 -7.53 1.24 30.05
N ALA A 645 -7.35 0.25 30.94
CA ALA A 645 -6.95 -1.09 30.56
C ALA A 645 -7.97 -1.76 29.62
N SER A 646 -9.27 -1.73 29.95
CA SER A 646 -10.34 -2.33 29.15
C SER A 646 -10.44 -1.71 27.76
N VAL A 647 -10.39 -0.38 27.65
CA VAL A 647 -10.46 0.31 26.35
C VAL A 647 -9.20 0.06 25.51
N SER A 648 -8.02 0.04 26.15
CA SER A 648 -6.76 -0.26 25.47
C SER A 648 -6.77 -1.64 24.81
N HIS A 649 -7.19 -2.68 25.54
CA HIS A 649 -7.33 -4.04 24.97
C HIS A 649 -8.39 -4.07 23.85
N ALA A 650 -9.50 -3.33 23.98
CA ALA A 650 -10.51 -3.25 22.93
C ALA A 650 -9.95 -2.64 21.62
N ILE A 651 -9.13 -1.59 21.71
CA ILE A 651 -8.49 -0.94 20.55
C ILE A 651 -7.46 -1.87 19.86
N LYS A 652 -6.84 -2.77 20.65
CA LYS A 652 -5.92 -3.82 20.19
C LYS A 652 -6.60 -5.05 19.58
N ASP A 653 -7.93 -5.04 19.45
CA ASP A 653 -8.74 -6.17 18.93
C ASP A 653 -8.92 -7.33 19.92
N GLU A 654 -8.65 -7.09 21.20
CA GLU A 654 -8.80 -8.06 22.29
C GLU A 654 -10.09 -7.77 23.07
N MET A 655 -11.20 -7.68 22.35
CA MET A 655 -12.53 -7.37 22.91
C MET A 655 -12.91 -8.36 24.02
N ASP A 656 -12.52 -9.60 23.84
CA ASP A 656 -12.64 -10.69 24.78
C ASP A 656 -12.05 -10.38 26.16
N THR A 657 -10.82 -9.84 26.19
CA THR A 657 -10.11 -9.41 27.40
C THR A 657 -10.74 -8.15 27.98
N SER A 658 -11.10 -7.20 27.11
CA SER A 658 -11.79 -5.97 27.50
C SER A 658 -13.10 -6.23 28.23
N ILE A 659 -13.93 -7.16 27.71
CA ILE A 659 -15.19 -7.59 28.33
C ILE A 659 -14.92 -8.24 29.69
N ALA A 660 -13.92 -9.10 29.79
CA ALA A 660 -13.59 -9.77 31.05
C ALA A 660 -13.14 -8.80 32.14
N ILE A 661 -12.37 -7.76 31.79
CA ILE A 661 -11.96 -6.70 32.73
C ILE A 661 -13.22 -5.93 33.21
N ALA A 662 -14.03 -5.40 32.29
CA ALA A 662 -15.16 -4.55 32.63
C ALA A 662 -16.28 -5.31 33.39
N LEU A 663 -16.66 -6.49 32.89
CA LEU A 663 -17.72 -7.30 33.47
C LEU A 663 -17.25 -8.01 34.75
N GLY A 664 -15.99 -8.47 34.80
CA GLY A 664 -15.38 -9.04 36.00
C GLY A 664 -15.31 -8.03 37.14
N SER A 665 -14.93 -6.79 36.84
CA SER A 665 -14.92 -5.67 37.78
C SER A 665 -16.30 -5.39 38.38
N ALA A 666 -17.34 -5.27 37.53
CA ALA A 666 -18.71 -5.07 37.97
C ALA A 666 -19.21 -6.23 38.86
N LEU A 667 -18.80 -7.45 38.53
CA LEU A 667 -19.16 -8.66 39.27
C LEU A 667 -18.46 -8.74 40.62
N GLN A 668 -17.17 -8.38 40.72
CA GLN A 668 -16.45 -8.29 41.98
C GLN A 668 -17.09 -7.25 42.91
N ILE A 669 -17.51 -6.10 42.39
CA ILE A 669 -18.22 -5.10 43.20
C ILE A 669 -19.54 -5.69 43.72
N ALA A 670 -20.33 -6.34 42.86
CA ALA A 670 -21.64 -6.88 43.19
C ALA A 670 -21.59 -8.08 44.17
N LEU A 671 -20.69 -9.03 43.94
CA LEU A 671 -20.59 -10.28 44.71
C LEU A 671 -19.70 -10.18 45.94
N PHE A 672 -18.79 -9.21 45.99
CA PHE A 672 -17.84 -9.09 47.08
C PHE A 672 -17.96 -7.76 47.82
N VAL A 673 -17.73 -6.62 47.16
CA VAL A 673 -17.64 -5.32 47.83
C VAL A 673 -18.98 -4.90 48.47
N VAL A 674 -20.09 -5.05 47.74
CA VAL A 674 -21.44 -4.75 48.23
C VAL A 674 -21.80 -5.57 49.47
N PRO A 675 -21.78 -6.92 49.46
CA PRO A 675 -22.14 -7.68 50.64
C PRO A 675 -21.12 -7.52 51.79
N LEU A 676 -19.84 -7.36 51.48
CA LEU A 676 -18.82 -7.08 52.49
C LEU A 676 -19.07 -5.72 53.19
N SER A 677 -19.58 -4.71 52.47
CA SER A 677 -19.96 -3.44 53.08
C SER A 677 -21.12 -3.55 54.08
N VAL A 678 -22.06 -4.48 53.85
CA VAL A 678 -23.13 -4.78 54.80
C VAL A 678 -22.57 -5.45 56.06
N ILE A 679 -21.60 -6.36 55.89
CA ILE A 679 -20.90 -7.01 57.01
C ILE A 679 -20.07 -5.98 57.80
N TRP A 680 -19.33 -5.09 57.13
CA TRP A 680 -18.61 -4.01 57.81
C TRP A 680 -19.55 -3.06 58.54
N GLY A 681 -20.70 -2.73 57.94
CA GLY A 681 -21.74 -1.96 58.61
C GLY A 681 -22.24 -2.68 59.87
N TRP A 682 -22.47 -3.99 59.79
CA TRP A 682 -22.84 -4.79 60.96
C TRP A 682 -21.73 -4.81 62.03
N ALA A 683 -20.46 -4.94 61.63
CA ALA A 683 -19.33 -4.95 62.54
C ALA A 683 -19.07 -3.59 63.22
N PHE A 684 -19.33 -2.47 62.53
CA PHE A 684 -19.18 -1.11 63.06
C PHE A 684 -20.46 -0.55 63.70
N ASP A 685 -21.50 -1.37 63.83
CA ASP A 685 -22.83 -0.94 64.30
C ASP A 685 -23.39 0.26 63.52
N ARG A 686 -23.17 0.25 62.19
CA ARG A 686 -23.69 1.24 61.23
C ARG A 686 -24.81 0.62 60.40
N PRO A 687 -25.90 1.36 60.11
CA PRO A 687 -27.05 0.84 59.38
C PRO A 687 -26.80 0.76 57.86
N MET A 688 -25.90 -0.13 57.43
CA MET A 688 -25.70 -0.45 56.02
C MET A 688 -26.60 -1.61 55.60
N SER A 689 -27.43 -1.39 54.59
CA SER A 689 -28.40 -2.36 54.07
C SER A 689 -28.35 -2.41 52.55
N LEU A 690 -28.93 -3.45 51.96
CA LEU A 690 -29.15 -3.56 50.51
C LEU A 690 -30.45 -2.87 50.06
N ASN A 691 -30.97 -1.96 50.89
CA ASN A 691 -32.11 -1.12 50.53
C ASN A 691 -31.60 0.11 49.79
N PHE A 692 -31.51 0.01 48.47
CA PHE A 692 -31.13 1.09 47.56
C PHE A 692 -32.36 1.93 47.21
N SER A 693 -32.19 2.99 46.42
CA SER A 693 -33.36 3.69 45.88
C SER A 693 -34.06 2.80 44.84
N MET A 694 -35.38 2.96 44.68
CA MET A 694 -36.12 2.26 43.62
C MET A 694 -35.58 2.61 42.24
N TYR A 695 -35.15 3.86 42.06
CA TYR A 695 -34.52 4.33 40.84
C TYR A 695 -33.23 3.56 40.54
N ASP A 696 -32.27 3.55 41.47
CA ASP A 696 -30.97 2.87 41.27
C ASP A 696 -31.17 1.37 41.01
N SER A 697 -32.13 0.76 41.70
CA SER A 697 -32.47 -0.66 41.54
C SER A 697 -33.05 -0.96 40.16
N ALA A 698 -33.98 -0.12 39.68
CA ALA A 698 -34.56 -0.27 38.34
C ALA A 698 -33.51 -0.07 37.25
N VAL A 699 -32.66 0.96 37.39
CA VAL A 699 -31.56 1.22 36.45
C VAL A 699 -30.56 0.07 36.44
N MET A 700 -30.24 -0.52 37.60
CA MET A 700 -29.35 -1.68 37.68
C MET A 700 -29.90 -2.89 36.93
N LEU A 701 -31.18 -3.23 37.13
CA LEU A 701 -31.83 -4.33 36.43
C LEU A 701 -31.89 -4.09 34.91
N LEU A 702 -32.33 -2.90 34.48
CA LEU A 702 -32.45 -2.55 33.07
C LEU A 702 -31.08 -2.46 32.39
N GLY A 703 -30.08 -1.87 33.04
CA GLY A 703 -28.71 -1.77 32.53
C GLY A 703 -28.06 -3.15 32.38
N THR A 704 -28.21 -4.00 33.40
CA THR A 704 -27.71 -5.39 33.35
C THR A 704 -28.39 -6.17 32.23
N PHE A 705 -29.71 -6.00 32.05
CA PHE A 705 -30.45 -6.64 30.97
C PHE A 705 -30.01 -6.15 29.59
N LEU A 706 -29.82 -4.84 29.40
CA LEU A 706 -29.32 -4.25 28.15
C LEU A 706 -27.96 -4.85 27.76
N VAL A 707 -27.01 -4.88 28.71
CA VAL A 707 -25.68 -5.45 28.47
C VAL A 707 -25.78 -6.94 28.12
N ALA A 708 -26.64 -7.69 28.82
CA ALA A 708 -26.84 -9.10 28.52
C ALA A 708 -27.36 -9.33 27.09
N GLN A 709 -28.29 -8.50 26.60
CA GLN A 709 -28.79 -8.59 25.23
C GLN A 709 -27.69 -8.29 24.20
N ILE A 710 -26.86 -7.28 24.45
CA ILE A 710 -25.77 -6.90 23.54
C ILE A 710 -24.72 -8.02 23.43
N LEU A 711 -24.39 -8.67 24.56
CA LEU A 711 -23.35 -9.70 24.59
C LEU A 711 -23.80 -11.09 24.10
N GLN A 712 -25.11 -11.34 23.94
CA GLN A 712 -25.64 -12.65 23.55
C GLN A 712 -25.25 -13.10 22.13
N HIS A 713 -24.99 -12.16 21.21
CA HIS A 713 -24.79 -12.47 19.79
C HIS A 713 -23.32 -12.67 19.39
N GLY A 714 -22.37 -12.59 20.34
CA GLY A 714 -20.93 -12.78 20.08
C GLY A 714 -20.30 -11.73 19.15
N SER A 715 -21.07 -10.70 18.80
CA SER A 715 -20.62 -9.59 17.99
C SER A 715 -21.34 -8.30 18.39
N SER A 716 -20.61 -7.20 18.34
CA SER A 716 -21.11 -5.85 18.63
C SER A 716 -20.57 -4.86 17.59
N ASN A 717 -21.07 -3.63 17.62
CA ASN A 717 -20.63 -2.56 16.73
C ASN A 717 -20.59 -1.24 17.50
N TRP A 718 -20.04 -0.19 16.89
CA TRP A 718 -19.87 1.10 17.55
C TRP A 718 -21.19 1.69 18.06
N LEU A 719 -22.32 1.41 17.39
CA LEU A 719 -23.63 1.91 17.79
C LEU A 719 -24.08 1.32 19.11
N HIS A 720 -23.86 0.01 19.35
CA HIS A 720 -24.14 -0.61 20.65
C HIS A 720 -23.35 0.09 21.77
N GLY A 721 -22.07 0.37 21.54
CA GLY A 721 -21.23 1.10 22.48
C GLY A 721 -21.75 2.51 22.77
N ALA A 722 -22.09 3.26 21.72
CA ALA A 722 -22.67 4.60 21.85
C ALA A 722 -24.00 4.58 22.62
N MET A 723 -24.89 3.61 22.36
CA MET A 723 -26.16 3.47 23.08
C MET A 723 -25.93 3.26 24.58
N MET A 724 -24.99 2.41 24.98
CA MET A 724 -24.66 2.17 26.39
C MET A 724 -24.11 3.43 27.07
N MET A 725 -23.20 4.16 26.40
CA MET A 725 -22.66 5.42 26.90
C MET A 725 -23.77 6.48 27.08
N MET A 726 -24.70 6.58 26.14
CA MET A 726 -25.81 7.52 26.24
C MET A 726 -26.75 7.19 27.39
N VAL A 727 -27.03 5.90 27.64
CA VAL A 727 -27.80 5.46 28.81
C VAL A 727 -27.07 5.86 30.10
N TYR A 728 -25.75 5.66 30.19
CA TYR A 728 -24.95 6.10 31.33
C TYR A 728 -25.04 7.62 31.55
N LEU A 729 -24.89 8.42 30.49
CA LEU A 729 -25.00 9.88 30.57
C LEU A 729 -26.38 10.33 31.07
N MET A 730 -27.45 9.67 30.60
CA MET A 730 -28.81 9.95 31.11
C MET A 730 -28.93 9.64 32.60
N ILE A 731 -28.34 8.54 33.08
CA ILE A 731 -28.33 8.19 34.50
C ILE A 731 -27.56 9.23 35.31
N ALA A 732 -26.40 9.68 34.82
CA ALA A 732 -25.60 10.70 35.48
C ALA A 732 -26.34 12.05 35.55
N VAL A 733 -27.02 12.46 34.47
CA VAL A 733 -27.82 13.69 34.44
C VAL A 733 -28.98 13.61 35.44
N ILE A 734 -29.69 12.49 35.51
CA ILE A 734 -30.79 12.31 36.47
C ILE A 734 -30.27 12.29 37.91
N SER A 735 -29.09 11.72 38.15
CA SER A 735 -28.49 11.68 39.50
C SER A 735 -28.05 13.07 39.99
N GLY A 736 -27.80 14.00 39.06
CA GLY A 736 -27.38 15.40 39.33
C GLY A 736 -28.51 16.42 39.31
N ALA A 737 -29.73 16.02 38.94
CA ALA A 737 -30.94 16.83 39.02
C ALA A 737 -31.64 16.61 40.36
#